data_AF-A0A9D5TP61-F1
#
_entry.id   AF-A0A9D5TP61-F1
#
_cell.length_a   1.000
_cell.length_b   1.000
_cell.length_c   1.000
_cell.angle_alpha   90.00
_cell.angle_beta   90.00
_cell.angle_gamma   90.00
#
_symmetry.space_group_name_H-M   'P 1'
#
loop_
_entity.id
_entity.type
_entity.pdbx_description
1 polymer ?
#
loop_
_entity_poly.entity_id
_entity_poly.type
_entity_poly.pdbx_seq_one_letter_code
_entity_poly.pdbx_strand_id
1 'polypeptide(L)'
;VSDLGAQTFDEWGDKFIEYAKHTGQNVIVQPINWYSGPMFDSKTQPAALWYWLTLPNRRQYTITSSKPDDWVSPFLDKCETAGIDFIGGMTLLRLGNLLKNMNVDLAAIIDGKDTYNNMRFDNRVQASTNDWTPIFNALNLEKMLHEGMNVRSDENFEYVYGEKTDDFGAAPIFNPLHPEVQRQLIEYFEEISEKYGSKKAFKGISINIWHATLLWYSSLSVGYDDYTINLFAKETGIKIPCEEKDPERFRKRYEYLTRRNRELWISWRCKKIHEFILKLRDALRKCNPTLKLYLCAWNEPVRLKMFGVFTESSQYPAFISENDFLKEGGIDLSLFAEDEGICLSIEQNQHRDRGWTTEGSDLPEEQKHFFHDLSYMDDSWTKVLKTTKSNGAFVMDSWEEGWGRHIFSPFNESNPDIDEALKKFKFENITFHGETLKLEEDGFWFDSQRQITSCFPTGRNFLEPFAHAIAEFDPLYLLRGGLYLDKSHASQMREYTSAFTKLPAVKFNLVNGNNDPVVIRELNINGQFYFYGVNREPYTVTVRVKLENAAAVNNLRTSESVIADKGVLEIKLLAFSIEAFTSEGNNKVTEYLADIPQAETEAITKLYKKQSELFDWLEKSEYNIAGADMIRNQLELAYEGKKISKVRHILKSYVCSKARELFNLQKAGM
;
A
#
# COMPACT_ATOMS: atom_id res chain seq x y z
N VAL A 1 -18.59 20.96 22.65
CA VAL A 1 -18.81 20.85 21.18
C VAL A 1 -17.67 20.09 20.48
N SER A 2 -16.60 19.70 21.20
CA SER A 2 -15.44 18.94 20.68
C SER A 2 -15.70 17.47 20.33
N ASP A 3 -16.89 16.94 20.58
CA ASP A 3 -17.16 15.49 20.55
C ASP A 3 -17.76 14.98 19.23
N LEU A 4 -17.99 15.87 18.25
CA LEU A 4 -18.50 15.48 16.93
C LEU A 4 -17.37 15.57 15.90
N GLY A 5 -17.44 14.69 14.89
CA GLY A 5 -16.53 14.69 13.73
C GLY A 5 -16.59 15.99 12.91
N ALA A 6 -16.01 15.99 11.72
CA ALA A 6 -16.20 17.12 10.80
C ALA A 6 -17.57 17.01 10.13
N GLN A 7 -18.31 18.11 10.05
CA GLN A 7 -19.63 18.15 9.40
C GLN A 7 -19.59 18.71 7.97
N THR A 8 -18.43 19.24 7.56
CA THR A 8 -18.17 19.73 6.20
C THR A 8 -16.76 19.34 5.76
N PHE A 9 -16.49 19.37 4.44
CA PHE A 9 -15.13 19.22 3.91
C PHE A 9 -14.18 20.29 4.46
N ASP A 10 -14.69 21.49 4.68
CA ASP A 10 -13.87 22.62 5.12
C ASP A 10 -13.40 22.44 6.57
N GLU A 11 -14.31 22.01 7.46
CA GLU A 11 -14.01 21.63 8.85
C GLU A 11 -13.10 20.40 8.92
N TRP A 12 -13.33 19.41 8.04
CA TRP A 12 -12.48 18.22 7.94
C TRP A 12 -11.06 18.62 7.57
N GLY A 13 -10.90 19.50 6.58
CA GLY A 13 -9.61 19.99 6.14
C GLY A 13 -8.85 20.72 7.25
N ASP A 14 -9.52 21.59 8.00
CA ASP A 14 -8.92 22.30 9.13
C ASP A 14 -8.45 21.33 10.23
N LYS A 15 -9.31 20.37 10.62
CA LYS A 15 -8.97 19.35 11.63
C LYS A 15 -7.82 18.45 11.16
N PHE A 16 -7.76 18.11 9.87
CA PHE A 16 -6.70 17.26 9.35
C PHE A 16 -5.35 17.99 9.31
N ILE A 17 -5.34 19.26 8.90
CA ILE A 17 -4.15 20.13 8.95
C ILE A 17 -3.66 20.30 10.40
N GLU A 18 -4.57 20.50 11.36
CA GLU A 18 -4.22 20.59 12.77
C GLU A 18 -3.57 19.30 13.28
N TYR A 19 -4.14 18.14 12.94
CA TYR A 19 -3.57 16.83 13.30
C TYR A 19 -2.18 16.62 12.65
N ALA A 20 -2.01 16.96 11.38
CA ALA A 20 -0.74 16.86 10.69
C ALA A 20 0.34 17.71 11.38
N LYS A 21 0.03 18.97 11.72
CA LYS A 21 0.94 19.85 12.50
C LYS A 21 1.24 19.28 13.88
N HIS A 22 0.23 18.77 14.57
CA HIS A 22 0.38 18.17 15.90
C HIS A 22 1.30 16.95 15.88
N THR A 23 1.31 16.17 14.81
CA THR A 23 2.14 14.96 14.66
C THR A 23 3.44 15.21 13.88
N GLY A 24 3.73 16.45 13.51
CA GLY A 24 4.93 16.83 12.76
C GLY A 24 4.95 16.33 11.31
N GLN A 25 3.79 15.99 10.75
CA GLN A 25 3.66 15.60 9.34
C GLN A 25 3.61 16.84 8.45
N ASN A 26 4.23 16.74 7.27
CA ASN A 26 4.35 17.85 6.31
C ASN A 26 3.71 17.55 4.95
N VAL A 27 3.09 16.37 4.79
CA VAL A 27 2.41 15.95 3.57
C VAL A 27 1.09 15.28 3.90
N ILE A 28 0.05 15.56 3.12
CA ILE A 28 -1.26 14.91 3.17
C ILE A 28 -1.50 14.19 1.84
N VAL A 29 -1.90 12.93 1.93
CA VAL A 29 -2.41 12.15 0.79
C VAL A 29 -3.90 11.92 1.03
N GLN A 30 -4.75 12.43 0.13
CA GLN A 30 -6.20 12.20 0.22
C GLN A 30 -6.74 11.78 -1.15
N PRO A 31 -7.62 10.77 -1.23
CA PRO A 31 -8.24 10.40 -2.48
C PRO A 31 -8.93 11.60 -3.17
N ILE A 32 -8.65 11.80 -4.45
CA ILE A 32 -9.40 12.70 -5.36
C ILE A 32 -10.13 11.89 -6.45
N ASN A 33 -9.77 10.62 -6.59
CA ASN A 33 -10.47 9.59 -7.33
C ASN A 33 -10.51 8.35 -6.44
N TRP A 34 -11.67 7.70 -6.32
CA TRP A 34 -11.79 6.50 -5.50
C TRP A 34 -12.00 5.26 -6.37
N TYR A 35 -13.09 4.52 -6.18
CA TYR A 35 -13.36 3.32 -6.99
C TYR A 35 -14.08 3.61 -8.31
N SER A 36 -14.99 4.58 -8.30
CA SER A 36 -15.97 4.79 -9.38
C SER A 36 -15.76 6.09 -10.17
N GLY A 37 -14.61 6.75 -10.00
CA GLY A 37 -14.24 7.96 -10.73
C GLY A 37 -13.77 9.13 -9.85
N PRO A 38 -13.69 10.33 -10.42
CA PRO A 38 -13.35 11.57 -9.72
C PRO A 38 -14.34 11.89 -8.59
N MET A 39 -13.82 12.41 -7.48
CA MET A 39 -14.61 12.94 -6.35
C MET A 39 -14.70 14.47 -6.37
N PHE A 40 -14.50 15.06 -7.54
CA PHE A 40 -14.58 16.49 -7.83
C PHE A 40 -15.22 16.64 -9.22
N ASP A 41 -15.73 17.82 -9.54
CA ASP A 41 -16.31 18.13 -10.85
C ASP A 41 -15.26 17.90 -11.96
N SER A 42 -15.38 16.85 -12.77
CA SER A 42 -14.44 16.54 -13.84
C SER A 42 -15.07 16.74 -15.21
N LYS A 43 -14.31 17.36 -16.12
CA LYS A 43 -14.70 17.59 -17.51
C LYS A 43 -14.49 16.36 -18.39
N THR A 44 -13.53 15.51 -18.04
CA THR A 44 -13.15 14.33 -18.84
C THR A 44 -13.83 13.05 -18.40
N GLN A 45 -14.33 12.98 -17.16
CA GLN A 45 -14.90 11.77 -16.57
C GLN A 45 -16.15 12.05 -15.72
N PRO A 46 -17.17 11.18 -15.75
CA PRO A 46 -18.30 11.27 -14.82
C PRO A 46 -17.82 11.16 -13.37
N ALA A 47 -18.22 12.11 -12.53
CA ALA A 47 -17.85 12.15 -11.13
C ALA A 47 -18.76 11.28 -10.26
N ALA A 48 -18.22 10.79 -9.16
CA ALA A 48 -18.94 10.04 -8.13
C ALA A 48 -18.31 10.33 -6.77
N LEU A 49 -18.91 11.26 -6.04
CA LEU A 49 -18.53 11.56 -4.67
C LEU A 49 -19.16 10.54 -3.71
N TRP A 50 -18.35 10.11 -2.76
CA TRP A 50 -18.78 9.35 -1.59
C TRP A 50 -18.19 9.99 -0.33
N TYR A 51 -19.05 10.32 0.63
CA TYR A 51 -18.65 11.00 1.86
C TYR A 51 -19.42 10.46 3.07
N TRP A 52 -18.73 10.31 4.20
CA TRP A 52 -19.36 9.90 5.46
C TRP A 52 -19.53 11.08 6.41
N LEU A 53 -20.70 11.16 7.02
CA LEU A 53 -21.06 12.18 7.99
C LEU A 53 -21.58 11.56 9.29
N THR A 54 -21.08 12.01 10.43
CA THR A 54 -21.64 11.70 11.75
C THR A 54 -22.36 12.92 12.30
N LEU A 55 -23.67 12.81 12.50
CA LEU A 55 -24.51 13.90 13.02
C LEU A 55 -24.47 13.98 14.56
N PRO A 56 -24.99 15.06 15.18
CA PRO A 56 -25.07 15.19 16.64
C PRO A 56 -25.78 14.03 17.36
N ASN A 57 -26.71 13.36 16.67
CA ASN A 57 -27.37 12.14 17.12
C ASN A 57 -26.45 10.90 17.15
N ARG A 58 -25.16 11.04 16.81
CA ARG A 58 -24.14 10.00 16.72
C ARG A 58 -24.43 8.88 15.72
N ARG A 59 -25.38 9.07 14.82
CA ARG A 59 -25.62 8.18 13.68
C ARG A 59 -24.72 8.57 12.51
N GLN A 60 -24.30 7.55 11.76
CA GLN A 60 -23.51 7.70 10.56
C GLN A 60 -24.42 7.71 9.33
N TYR A 61 -24.02 8.53 8.37
CA TYR A 61 -24.74 8.72 7.13
C TYR A 61 -23.74 8.74 5.97
N THR A 62 -24.17 8.17 4.86
CA THR A 62 -23.45 8.28 3.59
C THR A 62 -24.12 9.34 2.73
N ILE A 63 -23.30 10.25 2.20
CA ILE A 63 -23.67 11.27 1.24
C ILE A 63 -22.99 10.91 -0.07
N THR A 64 -23.80 10.80 -1.12
CA THR A 64 -23.28 10.57 -2.48
C THR A 64 -23.70 11.71 -3.40
N SER A 65 -22.92 11.95 -4.44
CA SER A 65 -23.31 12.87 -5.52
C SER A 65 -22.66 12.47 -6.84
N SER A 66 -23.43 12.54 -7.92
CA SER A 66 -22.93 12.41 -9.30
C SER A 66 -22.42 13.73 -9.90
N LYS A 67 -22.52 14.84 -9.15
CA LYS A 67 -22.08 16.18 -9.55
C LYS A 67 -21.49 16.95 -8.35
N PRO A 68 -20.38 16.48 -7.76
CA PRO A 68 -19.74 17.16 -6.64
C PRO A 68 -19.07 18.46 -7.06
N ASP A 69 -18.94 19.39 -6.12
CA ASP A 69 -18.11 20.59 -6.29
C ASP A 69 -16.60 20.25 -6.28
N ASP A 70 -15.77 21.18 -6.75
CA ASP A 70 -14.32 21.10 -6.57
C ASP A 70 -13.91 21.50 -5.14
N TRP A 71 -13.87 20.51 -4.24
CA TRP A 71 -13.34 20.68 -2.88
C TRP A 71 -11.80 20.68 -2.83
N VAL A 72 -11.12 20.22 -3.87
CA VAL A 72 -9.66 20.02 -3.89
C VAL A 72 -8.95 21.36 -3.96
N SER A 73 -9.40 22.27 -4.82
CA SER A 73 -8.81 23.61 -4.95
C SER A 73 -8.82 24.40 -3.63
N PRO A 74 -9.94 24.59 -2.91
CA PRO A 74 -9.93 25.31 -1.65
C PRO A 74 -9.10 24.60 -0.56
N PHE A 75 -9.05 23.26 -0.55
CA PHE A 75 -8.20 22.54 0.38
C PHE A 75 -6.70 22.76 0.10
N LEU A 76 -6.30 22.83 -1.18
CA LEU A 76 -4.94 23.18 -1.58
C LEU A 76 -4.52 24.57 -1.07
N ASP A 77 -5.44 25.55 -1.09
CA ASP A 77 -5.16 26.89 -0.55
C ASP A 77 -4.93 26.86 0.98
N LYS A 78 -5.67 26.01 1.70
CA LYS A 78 -5.44 25.77 3.13
C LYS A 78 -4.10 25.09 3.38
N CYS A 79 -3.76 24.05 2.61
CA CYS A 79 -2.47 23.36 2.67
C CYS A 79 -1.30 24.31 2.43
N GLU A 80 -1.40 25.18 1.41
CA GLU A 80 -0.37 26.16 1.09
C GLU A 80 -0.16 27.17 2.24
N THR A 81 -1.25 27.69 2.80
CA THR A 81 -1.21 28.58 3.98
C THR A 81 -0.59 27.87 5.19
N ALA A 82 -0.84 26.57 5.33
CA ALA A 82 -0.32 25.77 6.43
C ALA A 82 1.13 25.30 6.25
N GLY A 83 1.72 25.46 5.06
CA GLY A 83 3.03 24.91 4.72
C GLY A 83 3.03 23.38 4.64
N ILE A 84 1.91 22.79 4.23
CA ILE A 84 1.72 21.34 4.10
C ILE A 84 1.58 21.02 2.61
N ASP A 85 2.29 19.99 2.17
CA ASP A 85 2.19 19.46 0.83
C ASP A 85 0.97 18.55 0.67
N PHE A 86 0.39 18.50 -0.52
CA PHE A 86 -0.76 17.66 -0.85
C PHE A 86 -0.50 16.78 -2.06
N ILE A 87 -0.89 15.51 -1.95
CA ILE A 87 -0.85 14.53 -3.04
C ILE A 87 -2.26 13.97 -3.23
N GLY A 88 -2.77 14.03 -4.46
CA GLY A 88 -4.06 13.44 -4.79
C GLY A 88 -3.96 11.92 -4.87
N GLY A 89 -4.60 11.21 -3.96
CA GLY A 89 -4.69 9.75 -3.99
C GLY A 89 -5.68 9.25 -5.05
N MET A 90 -5.38 8.13 -5.70
CA MET A 90 -6.25 7.50 -6.68
C MET A 90 -6.15 5.98 -6.58
N THR A 91 -7.29 5.29 -6.49
CA THR A 91 -7.33 3.83 -6.67
C THR A 91 -7.55 3.47 -8.13
N LEU A 92 -8.42 4.24 -8.82
CA LEU A 92 -8.60 4.20 -10.27
C LEU A 92 -8.97 2.79 -10.75
N LEU A 93 -10.11 2.27 -10.26
CA LEU A 93 -10.66 0.96 -10.67
C LEU A 93 -11.65 1.05 -11.83
N ARG A 94 -12.27 2.22 -12.01
CA ARG A 94 -13.28 2.48 -13.04
C ARG A 94 -13.17 3.91 -13.54
N LEU A 95 -13.57 4.09 -14.79
CA LEU A 95 -13.86 5.39 -15.40
C LEU A 95 -15.20 5.30 -16.11
N GLY A 96 -16.14 6.17 -15.76
CA GLY A 96 -17.52 6.09 -16.25
C GLY A 96 -17.63 6.11 -17.78
N ASN A 97 -16.77 6.87 -18.46
CA ASN A 97 -16.74 6.92 -19.92
C ASN A 97 -16.20 5.63 -20.56
N LEU A 98 -15.26 4.93 -19.91
CA LEU A 98 -14.83 3.61 -20.36
C LEU A 98 -15.92 2.56 -20.09
N LEU A 99 -16.59 2.61 -18.95
CA LEU A 99 -17.67 1.66 -18.65
C LEU A 99 -18.83 1.79 -19.64
N LYS A 100 -19.28 3.03 -19.91
CA LYS A 100 -20.44 3.29 -20.78
C LYS A 100 -20.31 2.72 -22.20
N ASN A 101 -19.08 2.67 -22.73
CA ASN A 101 -18.84 2.34 -24.14
C ASN A 101 -18.19 0.95 -24.34
N MET A 102 -18.09 0.15 -23.29
CA MET A 102 -17.34 -1.10 -23.34
C MET A 102 -18.03 -2.15 -24.20
N ASN A 103 -17.23 -2.93 -24.94
CA ASN A 103 -17.71 -4.12 -25.64
C ASN A 103 -17.44 -5.36 -24.79
N VAL A 104 -18.48 -5.89 -24.16
CA VAL A 104 -18.46 -7.14 -23.38
C VAL A 104 -19.28 -8.26 -24.03
N ASP A 105 -19.69 -8.09 -25.29
CA ASP A 105 -20.37 -9.14 -26.06
C ASP A 105 -19.33 -10.16 -26.55
N LEU A 106 -19.21 -11.27 -25.84
CA LEU A 106 -18.24 -12.31 -26.15
C LEU A 106 -18.40 -12.89 -27.56
N ALA A 107 -19.64 -13.04 -28.06
CA ALA A 107 -19.86 -13.58 -29.41
C ALA A 107 -19.35 -12.62 -30.48
N ALA A 108 -19.61 -11.32 -30.28
CA ALA A 108 -19.09 -10.28 -31.17
C ALA A 108 -17.55 -10.18 -31.12
N ILE A 109 -16.95 -10.30 -29.93
CA ILE A 109 -15.50 -10.34 -29.75
C ILE A 109 -14.92 -11.57 -30.46
N ILE A 110 -15.54 -12.75 -30.31
CA ILE A 110 -15.10 -13.97 -30.98
C ILE A 110 -15.10 -13.80 -32.51
N ASP A 111 -16.10 -13.10 -33.06
CA ASP A 111 -16.20 -12.79 -34.49
C ASP A 111 -15.20 -11.70 -34.97
N GLY A 112 -14.44 -11.11 -34.05
CA GLY A 112 -13.36 -10.17 -34.35
C GLY A 112 -13.73 -8.70 -34.14
N LYS A 113 -14.85 -8.40 -33.46
CA LYS A 113 -15.09 -7.03 -33.00
C LYS A 113 -14.12 -6.67 -31.89
N ASP A 114 -13.62 -5.44 -31.96
CA ASP A 114 -12.66 -4.93 -31.01
C ASP A 114 -13.25 -4.82 -29.59
N THR A 115 -12.38 -4.97 -28.59
CA THR A 115 -12.71 -4.71 -27.19
C THR A 115 -11.49 -4.16 -26.48
N TYR A 116 -11.72 -3.16 -25.63
CA TYR A 116 -10.70 -2.64 -24.74
C TYR A 116 -10.83 -3.22 -23.32
N ASN A 117 -11.69 -4.22 -23.13
CA ASN A 117 -11.72 -5.02 -21.92
C ASN A 117 -10.63 -6.09 -21.99
N ASN A 118 -10.15 -6.49 -20.82
CA ASN A 118 -9.22 -7.61 -20.74
C ASN A 118 -9.92 -8.92 -21.13
N MET A 119 -9.29 -9.66 -22.06
CA MET A 119 -9.63 -11.06 -22.29
C MET A 119 -8.80 -11.94 -21.36
N ARG A 120 -9.51 -12.86 -20.70
CA ARG A 120 -8.95 -13.79 -19.72
C ARG A 120 -8.36 -15.04 -20.37
N PHE A 121 -7.51 -15.71 -19.62
CA PHE A 121 -6.92 -17.00 -20.00
C PHE A 121 -7.95 -18.12 -20.21
N ASP A 122 -9.19 -17.94 -19.75
CA ASP A 122 -10.27 -18.93 -19.80
C ASP A 122 -11.34 -18.60 -20.87
N ASN A 123 -10.97 -17.79 -21.87
CA ASN A 123 -11.83 -17.36 -22.98
C ASN A 123 -13.02 -16.46 -22.59
N ARG A 124 -12.99 -15.86 -21.39
CA ARG A 124 -14.01 -14.90 -20.95
C ARG A 124 -13.52 -13.46 -21.04
N VAL A 125 -14.46 -12.54 -21.20
CA VAL A 125 -14.20 -11.09 -21.14
C VAL A 125 -14.37 -10.60 -19.71
N GLN A 126 -13.44 -9.78 -19.21
CA GLN A 126 -13.58 -9.17 -17.88
C GLN A 126 -14.57 -8.00 -17.96
N ALA A 127 -15.77 -8.17 -17.41
CA ALA A 127 -16.87 -7.20 -17.48
C ALA A 127 -17.13 -6.43 -16.15
N SER A 128 -16.43 -6.79 -15.08
CA SER A 128 -16.50 -6.18 -13.75
C SER A 128 -15.17 -6.39 -13.02
N THR A 129 -14.95 -5.75 -11.88
CA THR A 129 -13.81 -6.07 -11.00
C THR A 129 -14.00 -7.40 -10.27
N ASN A 130 -15.21 -7.96 -10.23
CA ASN A 130 -15.58 -9.16 -9.45
C ASN A 130 -15.18 -9.04 -7.95
N ASP A 131 -15.42 -7.85 -7.40
CA ASP A 131 -15.26 -7.52 -5.99
C ASP A 131 -16.46 -6.70 -5.46
N TRP A 132 -16.36 -6.25 -4.21
CA TRP A 132 -17.42 -5.52 -3.51
C TRP A 132 -17.47 -4.02 -3.85
N THR A 133 -16.57 -3.50 -4.69
CA THR A 133 -16.45 -2.07 -4.97
C THR A 133 -17.46 -1.44 -5.96
N PRO A 134 -18.24 -2.18 -6.79
CA PRO A 134 -19.24 -1.56 -7.68
C PRO A 134 -20.27 -0.65 -6.98
N ILE A 135 -20.53 -0.90 -5.70
CA ILE A 135 -21.55 -0.20 -4.90
C ILE A 135 -21.18 1.26 -4.64
N PHE A 136 -19.88 1.62 -4.75
CA PHE A 136 -19.39 2.97 -4.50
C PHE A 136 -19.61 3.94 -5.66
N ASN A 137 -20.31 3.48 -6.70
CA ASN A 137 -20.91 4.39 -7.66
C ASN A 137 -22.24 4.92 -7.09
N ALA A 138 -22.34 6.25 -6.95
CA ALA A 138 -23.52 6.93 -6.41
C ALA A 138 -24.83 6.45 -7.05
N LEU A 139 -24.84 6.26 -8.38
CA LEU A 139 -26.02 5.83 -9.14
C LEU A 139 -26.38 4.35 -8.89
N ASN A 140 -25.38 3.50 -8.66
CA ASN A 140 -25.62 2.09 -8.32
C ASN A 140 -26.27 1.99 -6.93
N LEU A 141 -25.71 2.66 -5.93
CA LEU A 141 -26.26 2.64 -4.57
C LEU A 141 -27.72 3.12 -4.56
N GLU A 142 -28.01 4.23 -5.23
CA GLU A 142 -29.37 4.77 -5.33
C GLU A 142 -30.35 3.76 -5.93
N LYS A 143 -29.99 3.13 -7.07
CA LYS A 143 -30.80 2.09 -7.71
C LYS A 143 -31.02 0.88 -6.80
N MET A 144 -29.95 0.35 -6.18
CA MET A 144 -30.04 -0.80 -5.27
C MET A 144 -30.97 -0.53 -4.08
N LEU A 145 -30.95 0.67 -3.52
CA LEU A 145 -31.82 1.04 -2.40
C LEU A 145 -33.27 1.21 -2.82
N HIS A 146 -33.53 1.79 -4.00
CA HIS A 146 -34.88 1.85 -4.56
C HIS A 146 -35.47 0.47 -4.84
N GLU A 147 -34.65 -0.49 -5.26
CA GLU A 147 -35.06 -1.86 -5.53
C GLU A 147 -35.08 -2.75 -4.27
N GLY A 148 -34.72 -2.21 -3.10
CA GLY A 148 -34.73 -2.94 -1.82
C GLY A 148 -33.70 -4.07 -1.74
N MET A 149 -32.61 -3.96 -2.51
CA MET A 149 -31.64 -5.04 -2.69
C MET A 149 -30.57 -5.09 -1.60
N ASN A 150 -29.96 -6.26 -1.44
CA ASN A 150 -28.78 -6.40 -0.59
C ASN A 150 -27.53 -5.83 -1.31
N VAL A 151 -27.23 -4.59 -0.96
CA VAL A 151 -26.09 -3.72 -1.32
C VAL A 151 -24.67 -4.29 -1.22
N ARG A 152 -24.44 -5.59 -1.00
CA ARG A 152 -23.08 -6.18 -1.06
C ARG A 152 -22.91 -7.34 -2.04
N SER A 153 -23.99 -7.90 -2.58
CA SER A 153 -23.89 -8.99 -3.56
C SER A 153 -25.27 -9.31 -4.15
N ASP A 154 -25.47 -8.97 -5.41
CA ASP A 154 -26.50 -9.63 -6.23
C ASP A 154 -25.96 -9.78 -7.65
N GLU A 155 -25.81 -11.03 -8.10
CA GLU A 155 -25.34 -11.38 -9.44
C GLU A 155 -26.32 -10.90 -10.52
N ASN A 156 -27.58 -10.62 -10.15
CA ASN A 156 -28.63 -10.17 -11.06
C ASN A 156 -28.78 -8.64 -11.09
N PHE A 157 -27.97 -7.89 -10.32
CA PHE A 157 -28.06 -6.44 -10.35
C PHE A 157 -27.51 -5.87 -11.66
N GLU A 158 -28.36 -5.13 -12.36
CA GLU A 158 -27.96 -4.41 -13.56
C GLU A 158 -27.29 -3.08 -13.16
N TYR A 159 -25.97 -3.10 -13.09
CA TYR A 159 -25.16 -1.91 -12.83
C TYR A 159 -25.38 -0.83 -13.89
N VAL A 160 -25.31 0.44 -13.48
CA VAL A 160 -25.69 1.61 -14.28
C VAL A 160 -24.93 1.74 -15.61
N TYR A 161 -23.72 1.21 -15.68
CA TYR A 161 -22.90 1.20 -16.89
C TYR A 161 -22.73 -0.20 -17.52
N GLY A 162 -23.57 -1.16 -17.16
CA GLY A 162 -23.59 -2.48 -17.78
C GLY A 162 -22.47 -3.42 -17.36
N GLU A 163 -21.77 -3.13 -16.25
CA GLU A 163 -20.90 -4.12 -15.59
C GLU A 163 -21.69 -5.39 -15.30
N LYS A 164 -21.02 -6.54 -15.35
CA LYS A 164 -21.62 -7.84 -15.02
C LYS A 164 -20.75 -8.55 -14.01
N THR A 165 -21.32 -8.87 -12.85
CA THR A 165 -20.64 -9.72 -11.89
C THR A 165 -20.67 -11.15 -12.40
N ASP A 166 -19.51 -11.80 -12.44
CA ASP A 166 -19.38 -13.18 -12.88
C ASP A 166 -18.75 -14.07 -11.78
N ASP A 167 -18.79 -15.38 -11.99
CA ASP A 167 -18.30 -16.42 -11.07
C ASP A 167 -16.76 -16.58 -11.01
N PHE A 168 -16.02 -15.70 -11.66
CA PHE A 168 -14.58 -15.83 -11.86
C PHE A 168 -13.73 -14.77 -11.17
N GLY A 169 -12.47 -15.11 -10.91
CA GLY A 169 -11.57 -14.32 -10.06
C GLY A 169 -11.37 -12.87 -10.52
N ALA A 170 -11.14 -11.99 -9.56
CA ALA A 170 -11.02 -10.55 -9.76
C ALA A 170 -9.78 -10.14 -10.58
N ALA A 171 -9.96 -9.15 -11.46
CA ALA A 171 -8.93 -8.60 -12.33
C ALA A 171 -9.32 -7.19 -12.84
N PRO A 172 -8.40 -6.43 -13.43
CA PRO A 172 -8.71 -5.14 -14.05
C PRO A 172 -9.67 -5.31 -15.24
N ILE A 173 -10.71 -4.50 -15.31
CA ILE A 173 -11.72 -4.54 -16.39
C ILE A 173 -11.07 -4.22 -17.74
N PHE A 174 -10.29 -3.15 -17.78
CA PHE A 174 -9.78 -2.57 -19.02
C PHE A 174 -8.34 -2.96 -19.31
N ASN A 175 -8.03 -3.19 -20.59
CA ASN A 175 -6.69 -3.46 -21.07
C ASN A 175 -5.84 -2.18 -21.00
N PRO A 176 -4.78 -2.13 -20.16
CA PRO A 176 -3.94 -0.94 -19.99
C PRO A 176 -3.15 -0.53 -21.25
N LEU A 177 -3.02 -1.42 -22.24
CA LEU A 177 -2.32 -1.13 -23.49
C LEU A 177 -3.25 -0.65 -24.62
N HIS A 178 -4.56 -0.80 -24.46
CA HIS A 178 -5.49 -0.41 -25.50
C HIS A 178 -5.48 1.12 -25.70
N PRO A 179 -5.40 1.65 -26.95
CA PRO A 179 -5.25 3.08 -27.20
C PRO A 179 -6.35 3.94 -26.59
N GLU A 180 -7.60 3.47 -26.61
CA GLU A 180 -8.73 4.19 -26.01
C GLU A 180 -8.62 4.33 -24.49
N VAL A 181 -8.14 3.28 -23.81
CA VAL A 181 -7.91 3.31 -22.35
C VAL A 181 -6.79 4.28 -22.01
N GLN A 182 -5.67 4.24 -22.75
CA GLN A 182 -4.57 5.18 -22.56
C GLN A 182 -5.00 6.62 -22.84
N ARG A 183 -5.76 6.86 -23.91
CA ARG A 183 -6.25 8.20 -24.28
C ARG A 183 -7.06 8.84 -23.15
N GLN A 184 -8.06 8.13 -22.63
CA GLN A 184 -8.92 8.67 -21.57
C GLN A 184 -8.17 8.92 -20.25
N LEU A 185 -7.21 8.05 -19.91
CA LEU A 185 -6.39 8.22 -18.71
C LEU A 185 -5.40 9.39 -18.85
N ILE A 186 -4.79 9.55 -20.02
CA ILE A 186 -3.92 10.69 -20.32
C ILE A 186 -4.71 12.00 -20.21
N GLU A 187 -5.87 12.10 -20.88
CA GLU A 187 -6.74 13.28 -20.81
C GLU A 187 -7.16 13.62 -19.38
N TYR A 188 -7.45 12.60 -18.57
CA TYR A 188 -7.82 12.80 -17.18
C TYR A 188 -6.64 13.32 -16.32
N PHE A 189 -5.42 12.82 -16.54
CA PHE A 189 -4.23 13.30 -15.85
C PHE A 189 -3.84 14.72 -16.30
N GLU A 190 -4.04 15.04 -17.58
CA GLU A 190 -3.88 16.41 -18.08
C GLU A 190 -4.88 17.37 -17.41
N GLU A 191 -6.15 16.98 -17.27
CA GLU A 191 -7.15 17.79 -16.57
C GLU A 191 -6.72 18.10 -15.12
N ILE A 192 -6.23 17.09 -14.40
CA ILE A 192 -5.73 17.27 -13.02
C ILE A 192 -4.52 18.22 -13.00
N SER A 193 -3.60 18.08 -13.96
CA SER A 193 -2.46 18.99 -14.12
C SER A 193 -2.90 20.44 -14.33
N GLU A 194 -3.87 20.65 -15.23
CA GLU A 194 -4.43 21.96 -15.56
C GLU A 194 -5.15 22.60 -14.38
N LYS A 195 -5.93 21.81 -13.63
CA LYS A 195 -6.69 22.29 -12.47
C LYS A 195 -5.81 22.64 -11.27
N TYR A 196 -4.89 21.76 -10.90
CA TYR A 196 -4.20 21.86 -9.61
C TYR A 196 -2.69 22.07 -9.72
N GLY A 197 -2.08 21.85 -10.90
CA GLY A 197 -0.62 21.87 -11.08
C GLY A 197 0.07 23.20 -10.79
N SER A 198 -0.66 24.31 -10.87
CA SER A 198 -0.16 25.65 -10.53
C SER A 198 -0.16 25.95 -9.02
N LYS A 199 -0.88 25.16 -8.21
CA LYS A 199 -0.94 25.33 -6.75
C LYS A 199 0.35 24.82 -6.12
N LYS A 200 1.01 25.64 -5.29
CA LYS A 200 2.32 25.29 -4.72
C LYS A 200 2.26 24.07 -3.81
N ALA A 201 1.16 23.91 -3.08
CA ALA A 201 0.94 22.76 -2.21
C ALA A 201 0.76 21.45 -2.99
N PHE A 202 0.29 21.47 -4.25
CA PHE A 202 0.07 20.25 -5.02
C PHE A 202 1.40 19.65 -5.48
N LYS A 203 1.71 18.43 -5.02
CA LYS A 203 2.95 17.71 -5.36
C LYS A 203 2.77 16.58 -6.37
N GLY A 204 1.52 16.26 -6.71
CA GLY A 204 1.18 15.32 -7.76
C GLY A 204 0.15 14.29 -7.31
N ILE A 205 0.25 13.09 -7.87
CA ILE A 205 -0.77 12.04 -7.76
C ILE A 205 -0.12 10.77 -7.20
N SER A 206 -0.81 10.10 -6.27
CA SER A 206 -0.46 8.75 -5.81
C SER A 206 -1.46 7.72 -6.29
N ILE A 207 -0.99 6.72 -7.01
CA ILE A 207 -1.78 5.57 -7.43
C ILE A 207 -1.55 4.44 -6.45
N ASN A 208 -2.63 3.99 -5.82
CA ASN A 208 -2.62 2.76 -5.05
C ASN A 208 -2.83 1.60 -6.02
N ILE A 209 -1.79 0.79 -6.25
CA ILE A 209 -1.85 -0.37 -7.14
C ILE A 209 -2.66 -1.46 -6.45
N TRP A 210 -3.92 -1.59 -6.86
CA TRP A 210 -4.84 -2.63 -6.42
C TRP A 210 -5.10 -3.64 -7.56
N HIS A 211 -5.70 -4.80 -7.28
CA HIS A 211 -5.85 -5.94 -8.19
C HIS A 211 -6.68 -5.59 -9.43
N ALA A 212 -7.46 -4.51 -9.38
CA ALA A 212 -8.29 -4.02 -10.47
C ALA A 212 -7.91 -2.63 -10.99
N THR A 213 -6.81 -2.03 -10.49
CA THR A 213 -6.34 -0.72 -10.95
C THR A 213 -6.08 -0.71 -12.46
N LEU A 214 -6.44 0.37 -13.14
CA LEU A 214 -6.39 0.47 -14.61
C LEU A 214 -4.98 0.50 -15.22
N LEU A 215 -3.92 0.55 -14.41
CA LEU A 215 -2.55 0.81 -14.87
C LEU A 215 -1.70 -0.45 -15.09
N TRP A 216 -2.27 -1.64 -14.89
CA TRP A 216 -1.53 -2.90 -14.93
C TRP A 216 -2.47 -4.08 -15.20
N TYR A 217 -1.93 -5.30 -15.28
CA TYR A 217 -2.66 -6.54 -15.56
C TYR A 217 -3.00 -7.35 -14.31
N SER A 218 -2.48 -6.98 -13.14
CA SER A 218 -2.51 -7.73 -11.86
C SER A 218 -1.87 -9.14 -11.87
N SER A 219 -2.10 -9.98 -12.87
CA SER A 219 -1.54 -11.33 -13.01
C SER A 219 -1.41 -11.78 -14.47
N LEU A 220 -0.96 -13.02 -14.66
CA LEU A 220 -1.03 -13.74 -15.94
C LEU A 220 -2.44 -14.23 -16.31
N SER A 221 -3.50 -13.88 -15.58
CA SER A 221 -4.85 -14.34 -15.92
C SER A 221 -5.53 -13.50 -17.02
N VAL A 222 -4.97 -12.34 -17.37
CA VAL A 222 -5.54 -11.37 -18.33
C VAL A 222 -4.48 -10.83 -19.30
N GLY A 223 -4.96 -10.11 -20.34
CA GLY A 223 -4.11 -9.48 -21.36
C GLY A 223 -3.95 -10.32 -22.63
N TYR A 224 -4.90 -11.21 -22.91
CA TYR A 224 -4.87 -12.11 -24.08
C TYR A 224 -5.71 -11.61 -25.25
N ASP A 225 -6.23 -10.39 -25.17
CA ASP A 225 -7.04 -9.73 -26.18
C ASP A 225 -6.29 -9.57 -27.51
N ASP A 226 -7.05 -9.37 -28.60
CA ASP A 226 -6.50 -9.34 -29.95
C ASP A 226 -5.51 -8.18 -30.14
N TYR A 227 -5.77 -7.00 -29.55
CA TYR A 227 -4.87 -5.85 -29.65
C TYR A 227 -3.51 -6.14 -29.00
N THR A 228 -3.50 -6.59 -27.73
CA THR A 228 -2.27 -6.87 -26.99
C THR A 228 -1.42 -7.93 -27.70
N ILE A 229 -2.07 -8.99 -28.17
CA ILE A 229 -1.40 -10.11 -28.82
C ILE A 229 -0.81 -9.72 -30.17
N ASN A 230 -1.56 -8.95 -30.97
CA ASN A 230 -1.07 -8.43 -32.24
C ASN A 230 0.12 -7.49 -32.05
N LEU A 231 0.07 -6.63 -31.03
CA LEU A 231 1.18 -5.75 -30.70
C LEU A 231 2.43 -6.53 -30.29
N PHE A 232 2.28 -7.53 -29.42
CA PHE A 232 3.37 -8.42 -29.01
C PHE A 232 3.99 -9.15 -30.21
N ALA A 233 3.18 -9.78 -31.05
CA ALA A 233 3.64 -10.50 -32.22
C ALA A 233 4.38 -9.59 -33.21
N LYS A 234 3.87 -8.37 -33.42
CA LYS A 234 4.49 -7.35 -34.28
C LYS A 234 5.86 -6.92 -33.77
N GLU A 235 6.01 -6.67 -32.47
CA GLU A 235 7.24 -6.14 -31.90
C GLU A 235 8.31 -7.19 -31.60
N THR A 236 7.90 -8.43 -31.30
CA THR A 236 8.83 -9.52 -30.97
C THR A 236 9.13 -10.43 -32.15
N GLY A 237 8.29 -10.42 -33.19
CA GLY A 237 8.34 -11.37 -34.29
C GLY A 237 7.83 -12.78 -33.95
N ILE A 238 7.36 -13.01 -32.71
CA ILE A 238 6.82 -14.30 -32.29
C ILE A 238 5.43 -14.49 -32.86
N LYS A 239 5.28 -15.54 -33.67
CA LYS A 239 3.98 -15.99 -34.15
C LYS A 239 3.32 -16.86 -33.11
N ILE A 240 2.16 -16.42 -32.61
CA ILE A 240 1.35 -17.22 -31.69
C ILE A 240 0.46 -18.15 -32.53
N PRO A 241 0.60 -19.48 -32.40
CA PRO A 241 -0.10 -20.44 -33.26
C PRO A 241 -1.57 -20.57 -32.85
N CYS A 242 -2.42 -19.67 -33.34
CA CYS A 242 -3.84 -19.69 -33.09
C CYS A 242 -4.62 -19.00 -34.22
N GLU A 243 -5.77 -19.56 -34.59
CA GLU A 243 -6.67 -18.98 -35.59
C GLU A 243 -7.41 -17.76 -35.03
N GLU A 244 -7.57 -16.72 -35.83
CA GLU A 244 -8.10 -15.42 -35.37
C GLU A 244 -9.53 -15.49 -34.82
N LYS A 245 -10.38 -16.37 -35.37
CA LYS A 245 -11.79 -16.52 -34.99
C LYS A 245 -12.07 -17.76 -34.14
N ASP A 246 -11.04 -18.44 -33.67
CA ASP A 246 -11.21 -19.57 -32.75
C ASP A 246 -11.80 -19.07 -31.41
N PRO A 247 -12.95 -19.60 -30.96
CA PRO A 247 -13.51 -19.26 -29.65
C PRO A 247 -12.56 -19.53 -28.49
N GLU A 248 -11.65 -20.50 -28.65
CA GLU A 248 -10.68 -20.92 -27.64
C GLU A 248 -9.33 -20.17 -27.72
N ARG A 249 -9.24 -19.12 -28.56
CA ARG A 249 -7.96 -18.49 -28.86
C ARG A 249 -7.27 -17.86 -27.66
N PHE A 250 -8.03 -17.28 -26.74
CA PHE A 250 -7.49 -16.57 -25.59
C PHE A 250 -6.76 -17.53 -24.64
N ARG A 251 -7.36 -18.70 -24.37
CA ARG A 251 -6.74 -19.80 -23.62
C ARG A 251 -5.53 -20.37 -24.35
N LYS A 252 -5.63 -20.59 -25.67
CA LYS A 252 -4.49 -21.09 -26.46
C LYS A 252 -3.30 -20.13 -26.45
N ARG A 253 -3.55 -18.81 -26.50
CA ARG A 253 -2.54 -17.76 -26.35
C ARG A 253 -1.89 -17.80 -24.98
N TYR A 254 -2.69 -17.88 -23.91
CA TYR A 254 -2.19 -18.06 -22.55
C TYR A 254 -1.27 -19.28 -22.44
N GLU A 255 -1.74 -20.45 -22.87
CA GLU A 255 -0.97 -21.70 -22.77
C GLU A 255 0.34 -21.62 -23.55
N TYR A 256 0.31 -21.02 -24.74
CA TYR A 256 1.51 -20.86 -25.56
C TYR A 256 2.52 -19.91 -24.92
N LEU A 257 2.08 -18.71 -24.51
CA LEU A 257 2.94 -17.67 -23.96
C LEU A 257 3.52 -18.10 -22.61
N THR A 258 2.70 -18.64 -21.71
CA THR A 258 3.15 -18.99 -20.35
C THR A 258 3.96 -20.27 -20.28
N ARG A 259 3.86 -21.18 -21.26
CA ARG A 259 4.69 -22.41 -21.30
C ARG A 259 5.97 -22.26 -22.10
N ARG A 260 5.97 -21.46 -23.19
CA ARG A 260 7.11 -21.40 -24.14
C ARG A 260 7.85 -20.07 -24.13
N ASN A 261 7.19 -18.97 -23.78
CA ASN A 261 7.73 -17.61 -23.92
C ASN A 261 7.52 -16.76 -22.65
N ARG A 262 7.43 -17.40 -21.47
CA ARG A 262 6.92 -16.76 -20.25
C ARG A 262 7.71 -15.52 -19.85
N GLU A 263 9.03 -15.64 -19.79
CA GLU A 263 9.92 -14.55 -19.37
C GLU A 263 9.88 -13.38 -20.36
N LEU A 264 9.87 -13.67 -21.66
CA LEU A 264 9.77 -12.65 -22.70
C LEU A 264 8.39 -11.97 -22.69
N TRP A 265 7.32 -12.73 -22.47
CA TRP A 265 5.97 -12.19 -22.33
C TRP A 265 5.84 -11.24 -21.13
N ILE A 266 6.37 -11.64 -19.98
CA ILE A 266 6.37 -10.82 -18.77
C ILE A 266 7.21 -9.55 -18.97
N SER A 267 8.46 -9.68 -19.40
CA SER A 267 9.36 -8.54 -19.59
C SER A 267 8.84 -7.55 -20.65
N TRP A 268 8.23 -8.04 -21.73
CA TRP A 268 7.58 -7.18 -22.73
C TRP A 268 6.40 -6.41 -22.13
N ARG A 269 5.51 -7.07 -21.37
CA ARG A 269 4.41 -6.38 -20.68
C ARG A 269 4.93 -5.33 -19.70
N CYS A 270 5.96 -5.66 -18.92
CA CYS A 270 6.60 -4.70 -18.00
C CYS A 270 7.09 -3.45 -18.74
N LYS A 271 7.76 -3.62 -19.88
CA LYS A 271 8.21 -2.51 -20.71
C LYS A 271 7.04 -1.66 -21.22
N LYS A 272 5.94 -2.28 -21.64
CA LYS A 272 4.76 -1.55 -22.16
C LYS A 272 3.99 -0.78 -21.10
N ILE A 273 3.85 -1.34 -19.91
CA ILE A 273 3.26 -0.63 -18.78
C ILE A 273 4.17 0.50 -18.31
N HIS A 274 5.50 0.29 -18.29
CA HIS A 274 6.47 1.35 -18.05
C HIS A 274 6.31 2.51 -19.04
N GLU A 275 6.32 2.23 -20.35
CA GLU A 275 6.07 3.22 -21.42
C GLU A 275 4.74 3.97 -21.20
N PHE A 276 3.69 3.29 -20.77
CA PHE A 276 2.39 3.92 -20.51
C PHE A 276 2.41 4.83 -19.27
N ILE A 277 3.00 4.37 -18.16
CA ILE A 277 3.10 5.16 -16.93
C ILE A 277 3.94 6.43 -17.16
N LEU A 278 4.98 6.38 -18.00
CA LEU A 278 5.73 7.57 -18.39
C LEU A 278 4.85 8.60 -19.13
N LYS A 279 3.94 8.17 -20.01
CA LYS A 279 2.97 9.07 -20.64
C LYS A 279 2.05 9.74 -19.61
N LEU A 280 1.60 9.00 -18.59
CA LEU A 280 0.77 9.55 -17.51
C LEU A 280 1.54 10.55 -16.65
N ARG A 281 2.81 10.26 -16.33
CA ARG A 281 3.71 11.20 -15.65
C ARG A 281 3.85 12.49 -16.46
N ASP A 282 4.08 12.37 -17.76
CA ASP A 282 4.31 13.53 -18.63
C ASP A 282 3.02 14.37 -18.77
N ALA A 283 1.86 13.72 -18.87
CA ALA A 283 0.55 14.38 -18.82
C ALA A 283 0.34 15.15 -17.50
N LEU A 284 0.64 14.53 -16.36
CA LEU A 284 0.58 15.19 -15.05
C LEU A 284 1.53 16.38 -14.95
N ARG A 285 2.70 16.32 -15.61
CA ARG A 285 3.74 17.35 -15.56
C ARG A 285 3.55 18.50 -16.54
N LYS A 286 2.52 18.44 -17.39
CA LYS A 286 2.26 19.42 -18.45
C LYS A 286 2.26 20.87 -17.95
N CYS A 287 1.60 21.15 -16.83
CA CYS A 287 1.57 22.50 -16.24
C CYS A 287 2.73 22.77 -15.28
N ASN A 288 3.27 21.73 -14.64
CA ASN A 288 4.35 21.87 -13.67
C ASN A 288 5.30 20.65 -13.72
N PRO A 289 6.54 20.83 -14.24
CA PRO A 289 7.48 19.73 -14.41
C PRO A 289 7.99 19.12 -13.09
N THR A 290 7.77 19.79 -11.95
CA THR A 290 8.22 19.28 -10.64
C THR A 290 7.25 18.28 -10.02
N LEU A 291 6.02 18.15 -10.55
CA LEU A 291 5.03 17.21 -10.02
C LEU A 291 5.54 15.76 -10.12
N LYS A 292 5.09 14.91 -9.21
CA LYS A 292 5.51 13.51 -9.13
C LYS A 292 4.31 12.57 -9.24
N LEU A 293 4.51 11.45 -9.91
CA LEU A 293 3.58 10.33 -9.95
C LEU A 293 4.10 9.25 -9.01
N TYR A 294 3.37 8.99 -7.94
CA TYR A 294 3.70 7.99 -6.94
C TYR A 294 2.99 6.69 -7.31
N LEU A 295 3.74 5.58 -7.39
CA LEU A 295 3.22 4.23 -7.52
C LEU A 295 3.35 3.56 -6.15
N CYS A 296 2.22 3.34 -5.49
CA CYS A 296 2.17 2.68 -4.20
C CYS A 296 1.75 1.23 -4.40
N ALA A 297 2.71 0.31 -4.25
CA ALA A 297 2.46 -1.13 -4.20
C ALA A 297 1.73 -1.44 -2.89
N TRP A 298 0.39 -1.51 -2.98
CA TRP A 298 -0.49 -1.78 -1.87
C TRP A 298 -0.80 -3.29 -1.85
N ASN A 299 0.07 -4.05 -1.19
CA ASN A 299 0.18 -5.49 -1.40
C ASN A 299 -0.92 -6.24 -0.65
N GLU A 300 -1.35 -5.73 0.51
CA GLU A 300 -2.33 -6.39 1.36
C GLU A 300 -3.65 -6.71 0.63
N PRO A 301 -4.47 -5.74 0.18
CA PRO A 301 -5.78 -6.06 -0.40
C PRO A 301 -5.68 -6.72 -1.78
N VAL A 302 -4.50 -6.63 -2.42
CA VAL A 302 -4.22 -7.30 -3.69
C VAL A 302 -3.98 -8.78 -3.45
N ARG A 303 -3.02 -9.11 -2.58
CA ARG A 303 -2.57 -10.48 -2.40
C ARG A 303 -3.64 -11.35 -1.76
N LEU A 304 -4.35 -10.85 -0.74
CA LEU A 304 -5.45 -11.63 -0.14
C LEU A 304 -6.52 -11.98 -1.19
N LYS A 305 -6.87 -11.01 -2.05
CA LYS A 305 -7.87 -11.22 -3.08
C LYS A 305 -7.41 -12.20 -4.17
N MET A 306 -6.11 -12.26 -4.44
CA MET A 306 -5.56 -13.04 -5.55
C MET A 306 -5.09 -14.45 -5.16
N PHE A 307 -4.56 -14.63 -3.95
CA PHE A 307 -3.95 -15.88 -3.50
C PHE A 307 -4.68 -16.54 -2.33
N GLY A 308 -5.67 -15.87 -1.75
CA GLY A 308 -6.32 -16.33 -0.53
C GLY A 308 -5.46 -16.09 0.72
N VAL A 309 -5.94 -16.61 1.85
CA VAL A 309 -5.34 -16.44 3.17
C VAL A 309 -5.38 -17.74 3.95
N PHE A 310 -4.59 -17.81 5.03
CA PHE A 310 -4.68 -18.86 6.05
C PHE A 310 -4.30 -20.25 5.56
N THR A 311 -3.41 -20.34 4.56
CA THR A 311 -2.87 -21.60 4.04
C THR A 311 -1.35 -21.60 4.08
N GLU A 312 -0.72 -22.78 4.11
CA GLU A 312 0.74 -22.92 3.96
C GLU A 312 1.26 -22.21 2.70
N SER A 313 0.54 -22.32 1.58
CA SER A 313 0.89 -21.68 0.31
C SER A 313 0.84 -20.15 0.32
N SER A 314 0.21 -19.56 1.34
CA SER A 314 0.18 -18.11 1.54
C SER A 314 1.34 -17.58 2.42
N GLN A 315 2.18 -18.47 2.96
CA GLN A 315 3.27 -18.11 3.89
C GLN A 315 4.64 -18.07 3.20
N TYR A 316 5.54 -17.20 3.66
CA TYR A 316 6.87 -17.11 3.08
C TYR A 316 7.69 -18.33 3.53
N PRO A 317 8.39 -19.02 2.60
CA PRO A 317 8.67 -18.63 1.21
C PRO A 317 7.88 -19.40 0.15
N ALA A 318 6.77 -20.05 0.52
CA ALA A 318 5.99 -20.87 -0.40
C ALA A 318 5.32 -20.03 -1.51
N PHE A 319 5.06 -18.74 -1.25
CA PHE A 319 4.44 -17.82 -2.20
C PHE A 319 5.45 -17.09 -3.11
N ILE A 320 4.98 -16.59 -4.25
CA ILE A 320 5.76 -15.81 -5.22
C ILE A 320 6.29 -14.47 -4.64
N SER A 321 7.58 -14.16 -4.86
CA SER A 321 8.20 -12.92 -4.37
C SER A 321 7.40 -11.67 -4.77
N GLU A 322 7.50 -10.59 -4.01
CA GLU A 322 6.80 -9.34 -4.32
C GLU A 322 7.17 -8.78 -5.69
N ASN A 323 8.46 -8.82 -6.00
CA ASN A 323 8.94 -8.36 -7.28
C ASN A 323 8.41 -9.19 -8.44
N ASP A 324 8.37 -10.53 -8.31
CA ASP A 324 7.88 -11.39 -9.38
C ASP A 324 6.36 -11.27 -9.54
N PHE A 325 5.62 -11.08 -8.44
CA PHE A 325 4.19 -10.79 -8.46
C PHE A 325 3.89 -9.50 -9.23
N LEU A 326 4.57 -8.39 -8.89
CA LEU A 326 4.42 -7.12 -9.60
C LEU A 326 4.76 -7.26 -11.09
N LYS A 327 5.83 -8.01 -11.43
CA LYS A 327 6.20 -8.29 -12.82
C LYS A 327 5.13 -9.08 -13.58
N GLU A 328 4.48 -10.05 -12.94
CA GLU A 328 3.34 -10.75 -13.57
C GLU A 328 2.17 -9.81 -13.89
N GLY A 329 1.95 -8.79 -13.05
CA GLY A 329 1.02 -7.70 -13.33
C GLY A 329 1.54 -6.67 -14.33
N GLY A 330 2.80 -6.73 -14.74
CA GLY A 330 3.42 -5.79 -15.69
C GLY A 330 4.13 -4.61 -15.04
N ILE A 331 4.42 -4.62 -13.74
CA ILE A 331 5.22 -3.60 -13.07
C ILE A 331 6.57 -4.19 -12.69
N ASP A 332 7.63 -3.82 -13.42
CA ASP A 332 9.00 -4.08 -13.01
C ASP A 332 9.59 -2.83 -12.37
N LEU A 333 9.78 -2.86 -11.05
CA LEU A 333 10.28 -1.73 -10.27
C LEU A 333 11.64 -1.21 -10.78
N SER A 334 12.47 -2.09 -11.36
CA SER A 334 13.79 -1.71 -11.86
C SER A 334 13.74 -0.80 -13.09
N LEU A 335 12.66 -0.89 -13.88
CA LEU A 335 12.47 -0.01 -15.04
C LEU A 335 12.26 1.46 -14.62
N PHE A 336 11.73 1.69 -13.42
CA PHE A 336 11.44 3.02 -12.89
C PHE A 336 12.58 3.61 -12.05
N ALA A 337 13.67 2.86 -11.82
CA ALA A 337 14.70 3.23 -10.84
C ALA A 337 15.35 4.61 -11.13
N GLU A 338 15.49 4.95 -12.41
CA GLU A 338 16.17 6.15 -12.89
C GLU A 338 15.22 7.25 -13.39
N ASP A 339 13.92 6.97 -13.45
CA ASP A 339 12.92 7.88 -14.02
C ASP A 339 12.63 9.05 -13.09
N GLU A 340 13.01 10.25 -13.53
CA GLU A 340 12.63 11.46 -12.83
C GLU A 340 11.11 11.61 -12.82
N GLY A 341 10.56 11.96 -11.65
CA GLY A 341 9.13 12.17 -11.47
C GLY A 341 8.30 10.94 -11.19
N ILE A 342 8.90 9.76 -11.16
CA ILE A 342 8.28 8.56 -10.61
C ILE A 342 8.78 8.37 -9.18
N CYS A 343 7.86 8.07 -8.27
CA CYS A 343 8.17 7.70 -6.89
C CYS A 343 7.63 6.29 -6.62
N LEU A 344 8.48 5.41 -6.10
CA LEU A 344 8.06 4.04 -5.75
C LEU A 344 7.83 3.94 -4.23
N SER A 345 6.62 3.57 -3.82
CA SER A 345 6.28 3.24 -2.44
C SER A 345 5.92 1.77 -2.31
N ILE A 346 6.41 1.12 -1.26
CA ILE A 346 6.04 -0.26 -0.93
C ILE A 346 5.48 -0.31 0.49
N GLU A 347 4.40 -1.06 0.66
CA GLU A 347 3.77 -1.32 1.94
C GLU A 347 4.72 -2.07 2.90
N GLN A 348 4.85 -1.59 4.15
CA GLN A 348 5.76 -2.15 5.18
C GLN A 348 5.02 -2.78 6.37
N ASN A 349 3.71 -2.95 6.28
CA ASN A 349 2.86 -3.27 7.42
C ASN A 349 2.90 -4.77 7.76
N GLN A 350 3.06 -5.12 9.05
CA GLN A 350 3.19 -6.50 9.53
C GLN A 350 1.93 -7.03 10.25
N HIS A 351 0.88 -6.23 10.40
CA HIS A 351 -0.12 -6.46 11.46
C HIS A 351 -1.59 -6.35 11.01
N ARG A 352 -2.00 -6.96 9.89
CA ARG A 352 -3.44 -7.09 9.60
C ARG A 352 -3.97 -8.47 9.98
N ASP A 353 -5.15 -8.48 10.60
CA ASP A 353 -6.21 -9.51 10.59
C ASP A 353 -5.71 -10.96 10.43
N ARG A 354 -5.16 -11.50 11.52
CA ARG A 354 -4.69 -12.88 11.64
C ARG A 354 -5.85 -13.88 11.87
N GLY A 355 -7.05 -13.52 11.44
CA GLY A 355 -8.25 -14.32 11.58
C GLY A 355 -9.41 -13.51 12.15
N TRP A 356 -10.55 -13.59 11.47
CA TRP A 356 -11.84 -12.98 11.81
C TRP A 356 -12.50 -13.57 13.07
N THR A 357 -11.70 -14.03 14.05
CA THR A 357 -12.16 -14.84 15.18
C THR A 357 -11.51 -14.37 16.48
N THR A 358 -12.18 -14.68 17.60
CA THR A 358 -11.68 -14.41 18.94
C THR A 358 -10.83 -15.55 19.51
N GLU A 359 -10.47 -16.56 18.70
CA GLU A 359 -9.74 -17.75 19.14
C GLU A 359 -8.25 -17.47 19.42
N GLY A 360 -7.71 -16.36 18.87
CA GLY A 360 -6.40 -15.84 19.22
C GLY A 360 -5.27 -16.86 19.08
N SER A 361 -4.64 -17.23 20.20
CA SER A 361 -3.50 -18.16 20.22
C SER A 361 -3.84 -19.63 19.94
N ASP A 362 -5.12 -19.97 19.91
CA ASP A 362 -5.58 -21.35 19.69
C ASP A 362 -5.73 -21.68 18.19
N LEU A 363 -5.59 -20.67 17.32
CA LEU A 363 -5.64 -20.84 15.88
C LEU A 363 -4.48 -21.70 15.35
N PRO A 364 -4.64 -22.40 14.22
CA PRO A 364 -3.53 -23.04 13.51
C PRO A 364 -2.42 -22.03 13.15
N GLU A 365 -1.18 -22.49 13.04
CA GLU A 365 -0.05 -21.62 12.72
C GLU A 365 -0.21 -20.88 11.38
N GLU A 366 -0.93 -21.45 10.41
CA GLU A 366 -1.25 -20.83 9.12
C GLU A 366 -2.15 -19.60 9.26
N GLN A 367 -2.95 -19.51 10.33
CA GLN A 367 -3.83 -18.38 10.63
C GLN A 367 -3.11 -17.34 11.51
N LYS A 368 -2.19 -17.77 12.36
CA LYS A 368 -1.39 -16.88 13.22
C LYS A 368 -0.33 -16.07 12.47
N HIS A 369 0.04 -16.48 11.25
CA HIS A 369 1.09 -15.85 10.46
C HIS A 369 0.52 -15.19 9.21
N PHE A 370 1.21 -14.14 8.76
CA PHE A 370 0.82 -13.38 7.59
C PHE A 370 1.99 -13.23 6.62
N PHE A 371 1.69 -13.11 5.32
CA PHE A 371 2.71 -13.05 4.28
C PHE A 371 3.71 -11.88 4.45
N HIS A 372 3.30 -10.80 5.14
CA HIS A 372 4.17 -9.66 5.45
C HIS A 372 5.11 -9.86 6.64
N ASP A 373 4.94 -10.88 7.48
CA ASP A 373 5.75 -11.10 8.71
C ASP A 373 7.26 -11.15 8.41
N LEU A 374 7.61 -11.47 7.17
CA LEU A 374 8.98 -11.60 6.65
C LEU A 374 9.24 -10.74 5.41
N SER A 375 8.37 -9.78 5.09
CA SER A 375 8.46 -8.97 3.86
C SER A 375 9.79 -8.21 3.72
N TYR A 376 10.39 -7.74 4.82
CA TYR A 376 11.72 -7.11 4.83
C TYR A 376 12.87 -8.08 4.53
N MET A 377 12.63 -9.40 4.56
CA MET A 377 13.60 -10.42 4.15
C MET A 377 13.55 -10.71 2.64
N ASP A 378 12.50 -10.29 1.96
CA ASP A 378 12.40 -10.38 0.51
C ASP A 378 13.30 -9.31 -0.14
N ASP A 379 14.55 -9.70 -0.40
CA ASP A 379 15.54 -8.85 -1.04
C ASP A 379 15.21 -8.50 -2.50
N SER A 380 14.19 -9.13 -3.11
CA SER A 380 13.87 -8.95 -4.53
C SER A 380 13.49 -7.50 -4.87
N TRP A 381 12.81 -6.80 -3.96
CA TRP A 381 12.38 -5.42 -4.14
C TRP A 381 13.25 -4.42 -3.35
N THR A 382 13.79 -4.78 -2.17
CA THR A 382 14.63 -3.86 -1.39
C THR A 382 15.91 -3.48 -2.12
N LYS A 383 16.50 -4.41 -2.90
CA LYS A 383 17.65 -4.15 -3.77
C LYS A 383 17.37 -3.07 -4.82
N VAL A 384 16.18 -3.12 -5.42
CA VAL A 384 15.76 -2.12 -6.40
C VAL A 384 15.60 -0.76 -5.71
N LEU A 385 14.84 -0.71 -4.60
CA LEU A 385 14.58 0.52 -3.88
C LEU A 385 15.86 1.21 -3.35
N LYS A 386 16.87 0.44 -2.94
CA LYS A 386 18.19 0.97 -2.51
C LYS A 386 18.86 1.80 -3.61
N THR A 387 18.63 1.44 -4.87
CA THR A 387 19.23 2.10 -6.04
C THR A 387 18.32 3.12 -6.72
N THR A 388 17.01 3.08 -6.45
CA THR A 388 16.04 4.02 -7.03
C THR A 388 16.29 5.46 -6.57
N LYS A 389 16.23 6.40 -7.53
CA LYS A 389 16.38 7.84 -7.27
C LYS A 389 15.35 8.41 -6.29
N SER A 390 14.10 7.95 -6.37
CA SER A 390 13.00 8.43 -5.52
C SER A 390 12.12 7.28 -5.06
N ASN A 391 12.22 6.95 -3.77
CA ASN A 391 11.42 5.93 -3.13
C ASN A 391 10.82 6.42 -1.82
N GLY A 392 9.83 5.68 -1.33
CA GLY A 392 9.27 5.87 -0.01
C GLY A 392 8.75 4.57 0.57
N ALA A 393 8.26 4.67 1.79
CA ALA A 393 7.60 3.57 2.46
C ALA A 393 6.16 3.96 2.77
N PHE A 394 5.25 3.00 2.64
CA PHE A 394 3.87 3.16 3.07
C PHE A 394 3.61 2.25 4.27
N VAL A 395 3.31 2.84 5.41
CA VAL A 395 2.86 2.11 6.59
C VAL A 395 1.36 2.25 6.65
N MET A 396 0.66 1.24 6.13
CA MET A 396 -0.79 1.18 6.17
C MET A 396 -1.27 1.17 7.61
N ASP A 397 -2.25 2.00 7.91
CA ASP A 397 -2.89 1.98 9.21
C ASP A 397 -3.84 0.76 9.26
N SER A 398 -3.30 -0.44 9.56
CA SER A 398 -4.05 -1.72 9.66
C SER A 398 -5.27 -1.63 10.58
N TRP A 399 -6.32 -2.38 10.25
CA TRP A 399 -7.49 -2.49 11.11
C TRP A 399 -8.11 -3.89 11.14
N GLU A 400 -8.79 -4.16 12.24
CA GLU A 400 -9.73 -5.27 12.43
C GLU A 400 -11.16 -4.76 12.29
N GLU A 401 -11.97 -5.49 11.54
CA GLU A 401 -13.37 -5.16 11.28
C GLU A 401 -14.29 -6.23 11.86
N GLY A 402 -15.09 -5.83 12.85
CA GLY A 402 -16.30 -6.56 13.20
C GLY A 402 -17.39 -6.26 12.18
N TRP A 403 -17.40 -6.95 11.04
CA TRP A 403 -18.48 -6.79 10.07
C TRP A 403 -19.75 -7.50 10.54
N GLY A 404 -20.70 -6.70 11.05
CA GLY A 404 -22.10 -7.09 11.07
C GLY A 404 -22.74 -7.08 9.69
N ARG A 405 -24.06 -7.31 9.62
CA ARG A 405 -24.81 -7.09 8.38
C ARG A 405 -24.82 -5.59 8.08
N HIS A 406 -24.25 -5.20 6.94
CA HIS A 406 -24.28 -3.81 6.50
C HIS A 406 -25.66 -3.44 5.99
N ILE A 407 -26.25 -2.40 6.58
CA ILE A 407 -27.59 -1.92 6.23
C ILE A 407 -27.45 -0.49 5.77
N PHE A 408 -27.79 -0.29 4.50
CA PHE A 408 -28.07 1.02 3.95
C PHE A 408 -29.59 1.16 3.91
N SER A 409 -30.11 2.26 4.44
CA SER A 409 -31.53 2.54 4.46
C SER A 409 -31.84 3.74 3.56
N PRO A 410 -32.87 3.66 2.70
CA PRO A 410 -33.36 4.83 1.99
C PRO A 410 -33.79 5.88 3.02
N PHE A 411 -33.52 7.15 2.73
CA PHE A 411 -33.97 8.23 3.58
C PHE A 411 -35.47 8.46 3.40
N ASN A 412 -36.26 8.21 4.43
CA ASN A 412 -37.73 8.31 4.39
C ASN A 412 -38.35 9.11 5.55
N GLU A 413 -37.56 9.75 6.41
CA GLU A 413 -38.05 10.48 7.59
C GLU A 413 -37.54 11.93 7.62
N SER A 414 -38.44 12.89 7.86
CA SER A 414 -38.07 14.29 8.13
C SER A 414 -37.20 14.36 9.40
N ASN A 415 -35.96 14.83 9.27
CA ASN A 415 -35.03 14.99 10.38
C ASN A 415 -34.36 16.37 10.31
N PRO A 416 -34.65 17.29 11.25
CA PRO A 416 -34.10 18.64 11.23
C PRO A 416 -32.57 18.71 11.21
N ASP A 417 -31.88 17.78 11.86
CA ASP A 417 -30.41 17.74 11.88
C ASP A 417 -29.85 17.40 10.49
N ILE A 418 -30.56 16.55 9.73
CA ILE A 418 -30.22 16.18 8.36
C ILE A 418 -30.51 17.35 7.42
N ASP A 419 -31.68 17.98 7.53
CA ASP A 419 -32.03 19.15 6.74
C ASP A 419 -31.03 20.30 6.95
N GLU A 420 -30.55 20.47 8.18
CA GLU A 420 -29.48 21.43 8.50
C GLU A 420 -28.13 21.01 7.93
N ALA A 421 -27.76 19.73 8.01
CA ALA A 421 -26.53 19.22 7.44
C ALA A 421 -26.49 19.35 5.92
N LEU A 422 -27.59 19.03 5.22
CA LEU A 422 -27.71 19.15 3.78
C LEU A 422 -27.50 20.59 3.29
N LYS A 423 -27.96 21.59 4.04
CA LYS A 423 -27.71 23.02 3.73
C LYS A 423 -26.23 23.41 3.72
N LYS A 424 -25.36 22.60 4.32
CA LYS A 424 -23.91 22.86 4.36
C LYS A 424 -23.20 22.42 3.08
N PHE A 425 -23.84 21.58 2.26
CA PHE A 425 -23.33 21.12 0.97
C PHE A 425 -23.92 21.97 -0.15
N LYS A 426 -23.09 22.33 -1.13
CA LYS A 426 -23.47 23.26 -2.22
C LYS A 426 -23.62 22.57 -3.59
N PHE A 427 -23.34 21.28 -3.67
CA PHE A 427 -23.34 20.52 -4.92
C PHE A 427 -24.70 19.88 -5.25
N GLU A 428 -24.88 19.51 -6.53
CA GLU A 428 -26.12 18.97 -7.08
C GLU A 428 -26.22 17.44 -6.90
N ASN A 429 -27.40 16.88 -7.19
CA ASN A 429 -27.65 15.43 -7.22
C ASN A 429 -27.19 14.71 -5.93
N ILE A 430 -27.49 15.31 -4.77
CA ILE A 430 -27.14 14.74 -3.48
C ILE A 430 -28.13 13.64 -3.12
N THR A 431 -27.60 12.45 -2.81
CA THR A 431 -28.38 11.38 -2.18
C THR A 431 -27.83 11.12 -0.79
N PHE A 432 -28.73 11.00 0.17
CA PHE A 432 -28.42 10.85 1.59
C PHE A 432 -28.98 9.53 2.08
N HIS A 433 -28.16 8.73 2.76
CA HIS A 433 -28.52 7.39 3.20
C HIS A 433 -28.11 7.15 4.64
N GLY A 434 -28.99 6.52 5.41
CA GLY A 434 -28.60 5.97 6.70
C GLY A 434 -27.70 4.76 6.47
N GLU A 435 -26.60 4.68 7.23
CA GLU A 435 -25.68 3.56 7.18
C GLU A 435 -25.49 3.02 8.60
N THR A 436 -25.71 1.72 8.79
CA THR A 436 -25.46 1.05 10.06
C THR A 436 -24.94 -0.36 9.85
N LEU A 437 -24.20 -0.87 10.83
CA LEU A 437 -23.86 -2.28 10.95
C LEU A 437 -24.76 -2.89 12.01
N LYS A 438 -25.49 -3.94 11.64
CA LYS A 438 -26.27 -4.73 12.59
C LYS A 438 -25.46 -5.97 12.98
N LEU A 439 -25.00 -6.01 14.23
CA LEU A 439 -24.48 -7.22 14.87
C LEU A 439 -25.63 -8.02 15.48
N GLU A 440 -25.33 -9.23 15.97
CA GLU A 440 -26.25 -9.96 16.84
C GLU A 440 -26.51 -9.17 18.13
N GLU A 441 -27.71 -9.30 18.70
CA GLU A 441 -28.03 -8.63 19.97
C GLU A 441 -27.16 -9.20 21.08
N ASP A 442 -26.25 -8.38 21.60
CA ASP A 442 -25.25 -8.72 22.61
C ASP A 442 -25.44 -7.93 23.91
N GLY A 443 -26.49 -7.09 23.99
CA GLY A 443 -26.76 -6.22 25.13
C GLY A 443 -25.83 -4.98 25.20
N PHE A 444 -25.06 -4.70 24.15
CA PHE A 444 -24.21 -3.50 24.10
C PHE A 444 -25.05 -2.21 24.11
N TRP A 445 -24.60 -1.20 24.85
CA TRP A 445 -25.40 -0.01 25.19
C TRP A 445 -25.52 1.05 24.08
N PHE A 446 -25.10 0.74 22.84
CA PHE A 446 -25.02 1.73 21.76
C PHE A 446 -25.62 1.21 20.44
N ASP A 447 -26.51 2.01 19.85
CA ASP A 447 -27.29 1.64 18.65
C ASP A 447 -26.48 1.59 17.34
N SER A 448 -25.31 2.25 17.29
CA SER A 448 -24.42 2.26 16.12
C SER A 448 -23.20 1.38 16.38
N GLN A 449 -23.12 0.25 15.68
CA GLN A 449 -22.13 -0.79 15.98
C GLN A 449 -20.95 -0.86 14.99
N ARG A 450 -20.70 0.19 14.19
CA ARG A 450 -19.48 0.23 13.35
C ARG A 450 -18.25 0.39 14.21
N GLN A 451 -17.49 -0.69 14.31
CA GLN A 451 -16.23 -0.74 15.04
C GLN A 451 -15.10 -1.07 14.07
N ILE A 452 -14.17 -0.13 13.94
CA ILE A 452 -12.89 -0.31 13.28
C ILE A 452 -11.85 -0.11 14.36
N THR A 453 -11.14 -1.19 14.69
CA THR A 453 -10.11 -1.15 15.74
C THR A 453 -8.76 -1.21 15.09
N SER A 454 -7.82 -0.44 15.63
CA SER A 454 -6.44 -0.48 15.22
C SER A 454 -5.72 -1.69 15.80
N CYS A 455 -4.97 -2.40 14.97
CA CYS A 455 -4.18 -3.56 15.38
C CYS A 455 -2.69 -3.22 15.63
N PHE A 456 -2.35 -1.96 15.89
CA PHE A 456 -0.95 -1.61 16.09
C PHE A 456 -0.37 -2.20 17.37
N PRO A 457 0.91 -2.59 17.33
CA PRO A 457 1.66 -2.90 18.54
C PRO A 457 1.64 -1.71 19.50
N THR A 458 1.59 -2.01 20.80
CA THR A 458 1.53 -0.98 21.83
C THR A 458 2.86 -0.23 21.97
N GLY A 459 2.77 1.07 22.27
CA GLY A 459 3.91 1.90 22.65
C GLY A 459 4.90 2.10 21.50
N ARG A 460 6.19 1.84 21.74
CA ARG A 460 7.25 2.06 20.73
C ARG A 460 7.31 0.98 19.66
N ASN A 461 6.72 -0.20 19.90
CA ASN A 461 6.70 -1.28 18.91
C ASN A 461 5.96 -0.85 17.63
N PHE A 462 5.03 0.10 17.73
CA PHE A 462 4.39 0.74 16.59
C PHE A 462 5.38 1.33 15.56
N LEU A 463 6.59 1.73 16.00
CA LEU A 463 7.59 2.35 15.13
C LEU A 463 8.43 1.31 14.32
N GLU A 464 8.26 0.01 14.57
CA GLU A 464 9.05 -1.06 13.93
C GLU A 464 9.01 -0.99 12.40
N PRO A 465 7.85 -0.87 11.72
CA PRO A 465 7.80 -0.76 10.25
C PRO A 465 8.61 0.42 9.70
N PHE A 466 8.56 1.58 10.38
CA PHE A 466 9.29 2.78 9.97
C PHE A 466 10.80 2.59 10.15
N ALA A 467 11.23 2.07 11.29
CA ALA A 467 12.63 1.81 11.57
C ALA A 467 13.25 0.83 10.56
N HIS A 468 12.51 -0.23 10.20
CA HIS A 468 12.95 -1.18 9.18
C HIS A 468 12.99 -0.54 7.79
N ALA A 469 11.98 0.24 7.39
CA ALA A 469 11.98 0.92 6.11
C ALA A 469 13.22 1.83 5.94
N ILE A 470 13.50 2.66 6.96
CA ILE A 470 14.69 3.52 6.97
C ILE A 470 15.96 2.69 6.91
N ALA A 471 16.10 1.68 7.78
CA ALA A 471 17.29 0.85 7.84
C ALA A 471 17.55 0.08 6.54
N GLU A 472 16.52 -0.43 5.87
CA GLU A 472 16.69 -1.26 4.68
C GLU A 472 16.98 -0.42 3.43
N PHE A 473 16.23 0.64 3.12
CA PHE A 473 16.30 1.26 1.80
C PHE A 473 16.30 2.80 1.76
N ASP A 474 16.45 3.47 2.92
CA ASP A 474 16.63 4.93 3.01
C ASP A 474 15.53 5.72 2.25
N PRO A 475 14.25 5.63 2.68
CA PRO A 475 13.13 6.25 2.01
C PRO A 475 13.26 7.78 2.02
N LEU A 476 12.91 8.42 0.90
CA LEU A 476 12.88 9.89 0.82
C LEU A 476 11.59 10.47 1.42
N TYR A 477 10.57 9.64 1.59
CA TYR A 477 9.31 10.02 2.22
C TYR A 477 8.67 8.79 2.89
N LEU A 478 7.90 9.05 3.94
CA LEU A 478 7.15 8.04 4.68
C LEU A 478 5.67 8.44 4.61
N LEU A 479 4.84 7.53 4.11
CA LEU A 479 3.40 7.67 4.12
C LEU A 479 2.84 6.79 5.23
N ARG A 480 1.83 7.31 5.93
CA ARG A 480 1.06 6.58 6.93
C ARG A 480 -0.40 6.92 6.74
N GLY A 481 -1.27 5.94 6.93
CA GLY A 481 -2.71 6.13 6.90
C GLY A 481 -3.36 4.96 6.19
N GLY A 482 -4.61 5.11 5.79
CA GLY A 482 -5.40 4.02 5.27
C GLY A 482 -6.88 4.34 5.37
N LEU A 483 -7.65 3.40 5.91
CA LEU A 483 -9.07 3.62 6.16
C LEU A 483 -9.33 4.66 7.27
N TYR A 484 -8.40 4.82 8.22
CA TYR A 484 -8.50 5.76 9.33
C TYR A 484 -7.13 6.38 9.65
N LEU A 485 -7.13 7.35 10.57
CA LEU A 485 -5.93 7.96 11.12
C LEU A 485 -5.78 7.53 12.57
N ASP A 486 -4.71 6.82 12.91
CA ASP A 486 -4.46 6.47 14.31
C ASP A 486 -4.07 7.69 15.15
N LYS A 487 -4.71 7.77 16.32
CA LYS A 487 -4.53 8.85 17.29
C LYS A 487 -3.76 8.40 18.53
N SER A 488 -3.60 7.08 18.72
CA SER A 488 -3.02 6.51 19.94
C SER A 488 -1.51 6.69 20.01
N HIS A 489 -0.84 6.78 18.85
CA HIS A 489 0.62 6.87 18.78
C HIS A 489 1.13 8.27 18.36
N ALA A 490 0.34 9.32 18.62
CA ALA A 490 0.68 10.69 18.19
C ALA A 490 2.01 11.20 18.78
N SER A 491 2.36 10.82 20.01
CA SER A 491 3.64 11.22 20.64
C SER A 491 4.83 10.49 20.03
N GLN A 492 4.73 9.18 19.79
CA GLN A 492 5.74 8.38 19.10
C GLN A 492 5.96 8.90 17.67
N MET A 493 4.87 9.19 16.95
CA MET A 493 4.98 9.77 15.61
C MET A 493 5.63 11.15 15.63
N ARG A 494 5.26 12.04 16.55
CA ARG A 494 5.88 13.37 16.66
C ARG A 494 7.38 13.28 16.95
N GLU A 495 7.78 12.39 17.85
CA GLU A 495 9.20 12.11 18.11
C GLU A 495 9.91 11.72 16.81
N TYR A 496 9.35 10.74 16.10
CA TYR A 496 9.94 10.20 14.87
C TYR A 496 10.02 11.22 13.73
N THR A 497 8.92 11.94 13.46
CA THR A 497 8.86 12.95 12.39
C THR A 497 9.74 14.15 12.68
N SER A 498 9.94 14.52 13.94
CA SER A 498 10.80 15.65 14.33
C SER A 498 12.29 15.45 14.01
N ALA A 499 12.73 14.21 13.81
CA ALA A 499 14.04 13.86 13.28
C ALA A 499 14.01 13.69 11.76
N PHE A 500 13.10 12.84 11.26
CA PHE A 500 13.08 12.46 9.83
C PHE A 500 12.80 13.64 8.89
N THR A 501 11.81 14.49 9.21
CA THR A 501 11.40 15.61 8.33
C THR A 501 12.44 16.74 8.23
N LYS A 502 13.46 16.74 9.10
CA LYS A 502 14.56 17.71 9.08
C LYS A 502 15.77 17.23 8.27
N LEU A 503 15.80 15.96 7.88
CA LEU A 503 16.84 15.44 7.00
C LEU A 503 16.61 15.95 5.56
N PRO A 504 17.68 16.23 4.80
CA PRO A 504 17.56 16.41 3.35
C PRO A 504 16.87 15.21 2.68
N ALA A 505 15.87 15.47 1.84
CA ALA A 505 15.13 14.43 1.11
C ALA A 505 15.92 13.91 -0.12
N VAL A 506 17.13 13.40 0.13
CA VAL A 506 18.04 12.78 -0.84
C VAL A 506 18.65 11.53 -0.22
N LYS A 507 19.22 10.66 -1.05
CA LYS A 507 19.86 9.42 -0.57
C LYS A 507 21.12 9.70 0.25
N PHE A 508 21.23 9.00 1.37
CA PHE A 508 22.41 8.97 2.22
C PHE A 508 23.27 7.75 1.90
N ASN A 509 24.57 7.91 2.10
CA ASN A 509 25.52 6.82 1.95
C ASN A 509 25.51 5.93 3.20
N LEU A 510 25.45 4.62 3.00
CA LEU A 510 25.61 3.66 4.09
C LEU A 510 27.05 3.72 4.63
N VAL A 511 27.20 3.89 5.94
CA VAL A 511 28.52 3.82 6.59
C VAL A 511 28.95 2.36 6.68
N ASN A 512 30.21 2.07 6.33
CA ASN A 512 30.76 0.72 6.41
C ASN A 512 30.77 0.22 7.87
N GLY A 513 30.28 -1.00 8.09
CA GLY A 513 30.25 -1.62 9.41
C GLY A 513 29.25 -2.78 9.49
N ASN A 514 29.04 -3.30 10.71
CA ASN A 514 27.90 -4.19 10.94
C ASN A 514 26.63 -3.34 11.00
N ASN A 515 25.85 -3.35 9.91
CA ASN A 515 24.62 -2.61 9.76
C ASN A 515 23.41 -3.21 10.51
N ASP A 516 23.64 -4.12 11.47
CA ASP A 516 22.62 -4.80 12.24
C ASP A 516 23.01 -4.95 13.72
N PRO A 517 22.13 -4.57 14.67
CA PRO A 517 20.76 -4.09 14.49
C PRO A 517 20.63 -2.61 14.08
N VAL A 518 21.71 -1.84 14.20
CA VAL A 518 21.73 -0.40 13.91
C VAL A 518 22.32 -0.11 12.53
N VAL A 519 21.65 0.76 11.79
CA VAL A 519 22.18 1.34 10.55
C VAL A 519 22.58 2.79 10.80
N ILE A 520 23.79 3.17 10.37
CA ILE A 520 24.23 4.57 10.28
C ILE A 520 24.37 4.94 8.80
N ARG A 521 23.80 6.09 8.41
CA ARG A 521 24.04 6.68 7.08
C ARG A 521 24.48 8.13 7.19
N GLU A 522 25.23 8.58 6.19
CA GLU A 522 25.84 9.92 6.14
C GLU A 522 25.65 10.63 4.80
N LEU A 523 25.72 11.95 4.82
CA LEU A 523 25.60 12.81 3.65
C LEU A 523 26.40 14.10 3.86
N ASN A 524 27.24 14.45 2.89
CA ASN A 524 27.81 15.80 2.76
C ASN A 524 27.11 16.48 1.59
N ILE A 525 26.44 17.60 1.84
CA ILE A 525 25.73 18.37 0.81
C ILE A 525 25.79 19.86 1.13
N ASN A 526 26.13 20.68 0.14
CA ASN A 526 26.18 22.14 0.25
C ASN A 526 27.03 22.67 1.43
N GLY A 527 28.15 22.00 1.73
CA GLY A 527 29.03 22.39 2.85
C GLY A 527 28.47 22.06 4.23
N GLN A 528 27.45 21.21 4.31
CA GLN A 528 26.87 20.70 5.54
C GLN A 528 27.00 19.18 5.58
N PHE A 529 27.39 18.66 6.75
CA PHE A 529 27.40 17.24 7.04
C PHE A 529 26.13 16.83 7.78
N TYR A 530 25.57 15.69 7.41
CA TYR A 530 24.45 15.04 8.07
C TYR A 530 24.77 13.57 8.30
N PHE A 531 24.33 13.03 9.43
CA PHE A 531 24.22 11.59 9.60
C PHE A 531 23.04 11.26 10.49
N TYR A 532 22.52 10.04 10.35
CA TYR A 532 21.50 9.52 11.24
C TYR A 532 21.81 8.08 11.62
N GLY A 533 21.30 7.67 12.78
CA GLY A 533 21.29 6.29 13.24
C GLY A 533 19.87 5.81 13.49
N VAL A 534 19.56 4.59 13.03
CA VAL A 534 18.25 3.95 13.25
C VAL A 534 18.43 2.60 13.91
N ASN A 535 17.67 2.34 14.96
CA ASN A 535 17.64 1.08 15.70
C ASN A 535 16.45 0.23 15.24
N ARG A 536 16.68 -1.05 14.92
CA ARG A 536 15.64 -2.01 14.50
C ARG A 536 15.16 -2.93 15.63
N GLU A 537 15.59 -2.68 16.87
CA GLU A 537 15.30 -3.56 18.00
C GLU A 537 14.35 -2.92 19.02
N PRO A 538 13.59 -3.76 19.78
CA PRO A 538 12.61 -3.31 20.77
C PRO A 538 13.23 -2.83 22.09
N TYR A 539 14.56 -2.66 22.13
CA TYR A 539 15.31 -2.20 23.29
C TYR A 539 16.30 -1.11 22.89
N THR A 540 16.76 -0.33 23.87
CA THR A 540 17.74 0.74 23.66
C THR A 540 19.11 0.16 23.28
N VAL A 541 19.74 0.74 22.27
CA VAL A 541 21.11 0.42 21.85
C VAL A 541 21.97 1.68 21.99
N THR A 542 23.09 1.56 22.70
CA THR A 542 24.11 2.62 22.73
C THR A 542 25.03 2.43 21.53
N VAL A 543 25.30 3.51 20.79
CA VAL A 543 26.14 3.48 19.60
C VAL A 543 27.26 4.49 19.78
N ARG A 544 28.48 4.05 19.53
CA ARG A 544 29.68 4.90 19.51
C ARG A 544 30.03 5.19 18.07
N VAL A 545 29.96 6.45 17.66
CA VAL A 545 30.20 6.92 16.29
C VAL A 545 31.49 7.72 16.27
N LYS A 546 32.47 7.30 15.47
CA LYS A 546 33.74 8.01 15.32
C LYS A 546 33.70 8.92 14.11
N LEU A 547 33.90 10.21 14.35
CA LEU A 547 33.98 11.24 13.32
C LEU A 547 35.44 11.47 12.90
N GLU A 548 35.67 11.67 11.61
CA GLU A 548 36.99 12.00 11.07
C GLU A 548 37.49 13.34 11.63
N ASN A 549 36.63 14.35 11.60
CA ASN A 549 36.88 15.64 12.22
C ASN A 549 36.17 15.69 13.58
N ALA A 550 36.94 15.89 14.65
CA ALA A 550 36.41 16.09 16.00
C ALA A 550 35.69 17.46 16.06
N ALA A 551 34.40 17.43 15.72
CA ALA A 551 33.52 18.58 15.66
C ALA A 551 32.35 18.42 16.64
N ALA A 552 31.82 19.55 17.10
CA ALA A 552 30.50 19.58 17.70
C ALA A 552 29.46 19.30 16.60
N VAL A 553 28.50 18.43 16.90
CA VAL A 553 27.37 18.13 16.02
C VAL A 553 26.08 18.53 16.72
N ASN A 554 25.12 19.07 15.98
CA ASN A 554 23.81 19.44 16.51
C ASN A 554 22.82 18.31 16.27
N ASN A 555 22.10 17.89 17.30
CA ASN A 555 20.97 16.99 17.15
C ASN A 555 19.84 17.72 16.39
N LEU A 556 19.38 17.17 15.28
CA LEU A 556 18.36 17.81 14.44
C LEU A 556 17.02 17.94 15.17
N ARG A 557 16.67 16.99 16.03
CA ARG A 557 15.42 17.02 16.80
C ARG A 557 15.46 18.10 17.88
N THR A 558 16.47 18.07 18.77
CA THR A 558 16.54 18.94 19.96
C THR A 558 17.26 20.27 19.71
N SER A 559 18.01 20.39 18.62
CA SER A 559 18.95 21.49 18.35
C SER A 559 20.10 21.62 19.36
N GLU A 560 20.29 20.62 20.23
CA GLU A 560 21.38 20.61 21.20
C GLU A 560 22.69 20.25 20.52
N SER A 561 23.75 21.01 20.82
CA SER A 561 25.11 20.74 20.38
C SER A 561 25.74 19.67 21.28
N VAL A 562 26.24 18.59 20.67
CA VAL A 562 26.94 17.49 21.33
C VAL A 562 28.38 17.45 20.86
N ILE A 563 29.32 17.40 21.80
CA ILE A 563 30.76 17.38 21.52
C ILE A 563 31.23 15.93 21.52
N ALA A 564 31.89 15.50 20.44
CA ALA A 564 32.53 14.19 20.38
C ALA A 564 33.80 14.18 21.25
N ASP A 565 33.85 13.32 22.27
CA ASP A 565 35.05 13.15 23.10
C ASP A 565 36.11 12.37 22.32
N LYS A 566 37.27 13.00 22.08
CA LYS A 566 38.35 12.46 21.24
C LYS A 566 37.85 11.97 19.86
N GLY A 567 36.85 12.67 19.30
CA GLY A 567 36.25 12.32 18.01
C GLY A 567 35.22 11.18 18.07
N VAL A 568 34.86 10.69 19.26
CA VAL A 568 33.82 9.68 19.45
C VAL A 568 32.58 10.31 20.07
N LEU A 569 31.47 10.16 19.38
CA LEU A 569 30.14 10.54 19.84
C LEU A 569 29.41 9.31 20.36
N GLU A 570 28.93 9.37 21.60
CA GLU A 570 28.00 8.37 22.12
C GLU A 570 26.56 8.82 21.89
N ILE A 571 25.78 7.96 21.25
CA ILE A 571 24.35 8.18 20.97
C ILE A 571 23.53 7.02 21.51
N LYS A 572 22.42 7.35 22.16
CA LYS A 572 21.45 6.36 22.64
C LYS A 572 20.27 6.31 21.69
N LEU A 573 20.11 5.18 21.01
CA LEU A 573 18.95 4.92 20.17
C LEU A 573 17.95 4.10 20.99
N LEU A 574 16.82 4.69 21.35
CA LEU A 574 15.70 3.97 21.95
C LEU A 574 15.15 2.90 21.00
N ALA A 575 14.27 2.05 21.51
CA ALA A 575 13.56 1.04 20.72
C ALA A 575 12.95 1.65 19.45
N PHE A 576 13.28 1.10 18.29
CA PHE A 576 12.77 1.55 16.98
C PHE A 576 12.94 3.06 16.68
N SER A 577 13.88 3.73 17.34
CA SER A 577 14.09 5.18 17.17
C SER A 577 15.04 5.50 16.02
N ILE A 578 14.94 6.75 15.56
CA ILE A 578 15.94 7.42 14.72
C ILE A 578 16.46 8.64 15.47
N GLU A 579 17.77 8.83 15.47
CA GLU A 579 18.42 10.08 15.89
C GLU A 579 19.27 10.61 14.73
N ALA A 580 19.19 11.92 14.51
CA ALA A 580 19.77 12.58 13.35
C ALA A 580 20.57 13.82 13.78
N PHE A 581 21.70 14.04 13.13
CA PHE A 581 22.68 15.04 13.52
C PHE A 581 23.21 15.80 12.32
N THR A 582 23.72 17.01 12.56
CA THR A 582 24.33 17.84 11.53
C THR A 582 25.49 18.71 12.05
N SER A 583 26.44 19.04 11.18
CA SER A 583 27.52 20.00 11.48
C SER A 583 27.95 20.76 10.22
N GLU A 584 28.39 22.00 10.40
CA GLU A 584 28.97 22.79 9.30
C GLU A 584 30.28 22.16 8.81
N GLY A 585 30.56 22.32 7.52
CA GLY A 585 31.71 21.75 6.85
C GLY A 585 31.54 20.28 6.49
N ASN A 586 32.50 19.78 5.70
CA ASN A 586 32.54 18.37 5.35
C ASN A 586 33.09 17.54 6.53
N ASN A 587 32.45 16.41 6.80
CA ASN A 587 32.91 15.45 7.80
C ASN A 587 32.57 14.03 7.33
N LYS A 588 32.98 13.03 8.11
CA LYS A 588 32.77 11.62 7.79
C LYS A 588 32.66 10.79 9.06
N VAL A 589 31.75 9.82 9.08
CA VAL A 589 31.76 8.72 10.02
C VAL A 589 32.78 7.68 9.54
N THR A 590 33.89 7.56 10.26
CA THR A 590 34.95 6.60 9.91
C THR A 590 34.64 5.19 10.40
N GLU A 591 33.91 5.09 11.52
CA GLU A 591 33.62 3.84 12.21
C GLU A 591 32.41 4.05 13.13
N TYR A 592 31.62 3.00 13.34
CA TYR A 592 30.67 2.99 14.45
C TYR A 592 30.57 1.59 15.06
N LEU A 593 30.19 1.53 16.33
CA LEU A 593 29.97 0.30 17.07
C LEU A 593 28.66 0.40 17.84
N ALA A 594 27.78 -0.58 17.64
CA ALA A 594 26.53 -0.72 18.38
C ALA A 594 26.73 -1.70 19.55
N ASP A 595 26.58 -1.21 20.78
CA ASP A 595 26.68 -1.99 22.00
C ASP A 595 25.31 -2.59 22.32
N ILE A 596 25.15 -3.86 21.93
CA ILE A 596 23.92 -4.63 22.15
C ILE A 596 23.94 -5.17 23.59
N PRO A 597 22.86 -5.05 24.36
CA PRO A 597 22.81 -5.62 25.70
C PRO A 597 23.11 -7.13 25.70
N GLN A 598 23.99 -7.57 26.59
CA GLN A 598 24.44 -8.97 26.64
C GLN A 598 23.27 -9.95 26.82
N ALA A 599 22.30 -9.60 27.67
CA ALA A 599 21.11 -10.42 27.91
C ALA A 599 20.31 -10.71 26.62
N GLU A 600 20.21 -9.74 25.70
CA GLU A 600 19.49 -9.90 24.43
C GLU A 600 20.25 -10.84 23.48
N THR A 601 21.58 -10.71 23.42
CA THR A 601 22.44 -11.58 22.61
C THR A 601 22.39 -13.03 23.11
N GLU A 602 22.37 -13.23 24.43
CA GLU A 602 22.24 -14.54 25.06
C GLU A 602 20.85 -15.16 24.81
N ALA A 603 19.78 -14.37 24.94
CA ALA A 603 18.41 -14.81 24.66
C ALA A 603 18.25 -15.28 23.21
N ILE A 604 18.75 -14.49 22.25
CA ILE A 604 18.69 -14.82 20.82
C ILE A 604 19.54 -16.05 20.51
N THR A 605 20.73 -16.18 21.09
CA THR A 605 21.57 -17.38 20.95
C THR A 605 20.86 -18.64 21.46
N LYS A 606 20.15 -18.54 22.59
CA LYS A 606 19.37 -19.67 23.13
C LYS A 606 18.23 -20.07 22.19
N LEU A 607 17.50 -19.10 21.65
CA LEU A 607 16.41 -19.35 20.70
C LEU A 607 16.92 -19.96 19.40
N TYR A 608 18.03 -19.44 18.85
CA TYR A 608 18.69 -19.97 17.66
C TYR A 608 19.07 -21.44 17.83
N LYS A 609 19.75 -21.79 18.93
CA LYS A 609 20.17 -23.18 19.20
C LYS A 609 18.97 -24.12 19.27
N LYS A 610 17.93 -23.73 20.02
CA LYS A 610 16.69 -24.50 20.11
C LYS A 610 16.03 -24.68 18.74
N GLN A 611 16.02 -23.65 17.91
CA GLN A 611 15.42 -23.74 16.57
C GLN A 611 16.27 -24.60 15.63
N SER A 612 17.60 -24.57 15.77
CA SER A 612 18.51 -25.43 15.00
C SER A 612 18.26 -26.91 15.32
N GLU A 613 18.09 -27.26 16.60
CA GLU A 613 17.72 -28.62 17.02
C GLU A 613 16.36 -29.06 16.44
N LEU A 614 15.39 -28.14 16.34
CA LEU A 614 14.10 -28.42 15.70
C LEU A 614 14.26 -28.68 14.20
N PHE A 615 15.13 -27.96 13.50
CA PHE A 615 15.41 -28.24 12.09
C PHE A 615 16.12 -29.59 11.89
N ASP A 616 17.07 -29.95 12.77
CA ASP A 616 17.71 -31.27 12.76
C ASP A 616 16.71 -32.41 13.01
N TRP A 617 15.69 -32.16 13.85
CA TRP A 617 14.58 -33.09 14.05
C TRP A 617 13.70 -33.17 12.80
N LEU A 618 13.30 -32.02 12.24
CA LEU A 618 12.41 -31.94 11.08
C LEU A 618 12.97 -32.73 9.90
N GLU A 619 14.28 -32.60 9.62
CA GLU A 619 15.01 -33.32 8.57
C GLU A 619 14.95 -34.85 8.72
N LYS A 620 14.81 -35.35 9.96
CA LYS A 620 14.73 -36.79 10.27
C LYS A 620 13.29 -37.27 10.47
N SER A 621 12.33 -36.36 10.46
CA SER A 621 10.91 -36.65 10.67
C SER A 621 10.20 -36.99 9.35
N GLU A 622 8.94 -37.39 9.43
CA GLU A 622 8.08 -37.56 8.25
C GLU A 622 7.40 -36.26 7.82
N TYR A 623 7.56 -35.19 8.59
CA TYR A 623 6.93 -33.89 8.32
C TYR A 623 7.70 -33.10 7.28
N ASN A 624 6.96 -32.37 6.44
CA ASN A 624 7.52 -31.45 5.46
C ASN A 624 6.83 -30.08 5.62
N ILE A 625 7.63 -29.01 5.57
CA ILE A 625 7.16 -27.63 5.59
C ILE A 625 7.81 -26.93 4.40
N ALA A 626 7.00 -26.34 3.52
CA ALA A 626 7.49 -25.65 2.34
C ALA A 626 8.52 -24.57 2.73
N GLY A 627 9.72 -24.66 2.13
CA GLY A 627 10.79 -23.69 2.34
C GLY A 627 11.61 -23.84 3.63
N ALA A 628 11.47 -24.95 4.36
CA ALA A 628 12.23 -25.21 5.59
C ALA A 628 13.76 -25.04 5.42
N ASP A 629 14.33 -25.63 4.37
CA ASP A 629 15.78 -25.54 4.09
C ASP A 629 16.23 -24.10 3.82
N MET A 630 15.39 -23.32 3.12
CA MET A 630 15.69 -21.94 2.81
C MET A 630 15.72 -21.09 4.09
N ILE A 631 14.73 -21.26 4.97
CA ILE A 631 14.66 -20.55 6.25
C ILE A 631 15.80 -20.97 7.17
N ARG A 632 16.13 -22.27 7.23
CA ARG A 632 17.27 -22.79 7.99
C ARG A 632 18.57 -22.12 7.55
N ASN A 633 18.86 -22.11 6.25
CA ASN A 633 20.05 -21.47 5.70
C ASN A 633 20.08 -19.96 5.99
N GLN A 634 18.95 -19.26 5.81
CA GLN A 634 18.87 -17.83 6.14
C GLN A 634 19.13 -17.56 7.63
N LEU A 635 18.64 -18.44 8.52
CA LEU A 635 18.86 -18.34 9.97
C LEU A 635 20.33 -18.54 10.34
N GLU A 636 20.97 -19.56 9.78
CA GLU A 636 22.39 -19.88 9.98
C GLU A 636 23.28 -18.71 9.50
N LEU A 637 23.09 -18.24 8.26
CA LEU A 637 23.84 -17.11 7.71
C LEU A 637 23.65 -15.82 8.51
N ALA A 638 22.42 -15.54 8.97
CA ALA A 638 22.15 -14.37 9.80
C ALA A 638 22.84 -14.46 11.17
N TYR A 639 22.85 -15.65 11.78
CA TYR A 639 23.49 -15.89 13.06
C TYR A 639 25.01 -15.77 12.97
N GLU A 640 25.64 -16.43 11.99
CA GLU A 640 27.08 -16.36 11.73
C GLU A 640 27.53 -14.93 11.40
N GLY A 641 26.71 -14.22 10.62
CA GLY A 641 26.92 -12.81 10.26
C GLY A 641 26.63 -11.82 11.39
N LYS A 642 26.25 -12.29 12.60
CA LYS A 642 25.87 -11.47 13.76
C LYS A 642 24.78 -10.44 13.44
N LYS A 643 23.81 -10.84 12.60
CA LYS A 643 22.64 -10.05 12.20
C LYS A 643 21.48 -10.29 13.17
N ILE A 644 21.63 -9.79 14.38
CA ILE A 644 20.73 -10.07 15.52
C ILE A 644 19.26 -9.75 15.20
N SER A 645 18.98 -8.60 14.55
CA SER A 645 17.63 -8.23 14.17
C SER A 645 17.05 -9.20 13.14
N LYS A 646 17.84 -9.58 12.14
CA LYS A 646 17.44 -10.59 11.15
C LYS A 646 17.17 -11.96 11.79
N VAL A 647 18.00 -12.40 12.74
CA VAL A 647 17.79 -13.66 13.48
C VAL A 647 16.48 -13.61 14.27
N ARG A 648 16.22 -12.54 15.04
CA ARG A 648 14.98 -12.36 15.83
C ARG A 648 13.74 -12.53 14.96
N HIS A 649 13.79 -11.97 13.76
CA HIS A 649 12.72 -11.98 12.79
C HIS A 649 12.49 -13.35 12.15
N ILE A 650 13.55 -14.02 11.69
CA ILE A 650 13.46 -15.38 11.13
C ILE A 650 12.85 -16.35 12.16
N LEU A 651 13.23 -16.21 13.43
CA LEU A 651 12.71 -17.05 14.52
C LEU A 651 11.20 -16.88 14.77
N LYS A 652 10.58 -15.81 14.26
CA LYS A 652 9.12 -15.57 14.30
C LYS A 652 8.40 -16.03 13.02
N SER A 653 9.11 -16.67 12.08
CA SER A 653 8.53 -17.14 10.83
C SER A 653 7.50 -18.27 11.04
N TYR A 654 6.54 -18.37 10.12
CA TYR A 654 5.63 -19.51 10.02
C TYR A 654 6.37 -20.83 10.06
N VAL A 655 7.46 -20.97 9.28
CA VAL A 655 8.26 -22.20 9.22
C VAL A 655 8.84 -22.58 10.59
N CYS A 656 9.42 -21.62 11.32
CA CYS A 656 9.98 -21.88 12.65
C CYS A 656 8.89 -22.25 13.67
N SER A 657 7.74 -21.56 13.63
CA SER A 657 6.59 -21.82 14.50
C SER A 657 5.95 -23.18 14.20
N LYS A 658 5.76 -23.52 12.91
CA LYS A 658 5.20 -24.78 12.44
C LYS A 658 6.06 -25.98 12.81
N ALA A 659 7.38 -25.87 12.66
CA ALA A 659 8.31 -26.91 13.10
C ALA A 659 8.18 -27.20 14.61
N ARG A 660 7.95 -26.16 15.42
CA ARG A 660 7.72 -26.29 16.86
C ARG A 660 6.36 -26.91 17.18
N GLU A 661 5.31 -26.50 16.47
CA GLU A 661 3.97 -27.09 16.60
C GLU A 661 4.01 -28.60 16.34
N LEU A 662 4.57 -29.02 15.21
CA LEU A 662 4.66 -30.43 14.81
C LEU A 662 5.50 -31.25 15.78
N PHE A 663 6.63 -30.71 16.26
CA PHE A 663 7.44 -31.38 17.28
C PHE A 663 6.65 -31.62 18.57
N ASN A 664 5.85 -30.64 19.01
CA ASN A 664 5.03 -30.76 20.20
C ASN A 664 3.89 -31.77 20.02
N LEU A 665 3.23 -31.78 18.85
CA LEU A 665 2.18 -32.75 18.52
C LEU A 665 2.73 -34.18 18.51
N GLN A 666 3.86 -34.42 17.85
CA GLN A 666 4.51 -35.74 17.84
C GLN A 666 4.86 -36.19 19.27
N LYS A 667 5.38 -35.29 20.10
CA LYS A 667 5.71 -35.58 21.50
C LYS A 667 4.46 -35.89 22.35
N ALA A 668 3.32 -35.31 22.00
CA ALA A 668 2.03 -35.58 22.62
C ALA A 668 1.38 -36.89 22.12
N GLY A 669 1.95 -37.52 21.08
CA GLY A 669 1.37 -38.71 20.45
C GLY A 669 0.11 -38.42 19.63
N MET A 670 0.00 -37.18 19.13
CA MET A 670 -1.11 -36.70 18.30
C MET A 670 -0.78 -36.74 16.83
#